data_AF-A0A7J4ICS6-F1
#
_entry.id   AF-A0A7J4ICS6-F1
#
_cell.length_a   1.000
_cell.length_b   1.000
_cell.length_c   1.000
_cell.angle_alpha   90.00
_cell.angle_beta   90.00
_cell.angle_gamma   90.00
#
_symmetry.space_group_name_H-M   'P 1'
#
loop_
_entity.id
_entity.type
_entity.pdbx_description
1 polymer ?
#
loop_
_entity_poly.entity_id
_entity_poly.type
_entity_poly.pdbx_seq_one_letter_code
_entity_poly.pdbx_strand_id
1 'polypeptide(L)'
;MKKHKRNVMSLLIKRGLHLRGHDTRGVSEIIATILLLSISLALLCVVYLLVLNNATAPSSTLQVSSAQLLATADETNVYLQNNGGHGLPSYTKLIISIGGTDFYATVADCILDTNGDGQWSIGEEILFTPPGVPSLFGLEIQIKIINPDTNSMIMAGLVQEGAKGDFPYAQTLNPYDVWPHSATLKMYYNFVKTNFLPGKVWFQWKRSDDTFWTKTSAYNVTIAPLSGYQTLTLYNLTSNKNYLYEAWIEYSAGNTTFNQSGGIKLFTTQIDAMGIWHFDELSGLKVFDSSGQYPPNDGALKPNEPRGPQRVNTQLNHSIKNVYMDGIDDLIEVPNSNTLSVTNECTIETWINRSAYSDGLVGIPVQSSLVQFGNYTLGCNDPCLLNTNSNFFALVSTNENSYGYLSILNISSTGDIIENKSTSSCILDLFNFDTSCRNPKIIQVSGISGIYAIVYSRPASGNQLYVKTVQIYDDGRINKVPIGTRALDTNISASPDIIKIDFNTYGIVYSITAANTGVLISLDISLVGVISPVSNKLVFGDIMIEPEIIKIVDSLDNYVIVYNCIGDDGGIRTVKITNGGALSDISYHVWYDDDDGGNPEIINVHDDVYAIVYAGPILRQSCVLKTIEILPTGSITLSRTIPPLAGAISQISIDFIANMTVRHPHILPLFGVNDFFGISFSIDSSTSNLWGKIVTIMIQDNGNIVAISKKDVIFEPFMCATSYFIPLSFVNELYAIVYRSESNDGVIKTIEVGNDGHVHNNPIKDLAEIGGLKSYVNAETLTSDKQYVINVYRGVNAQIMVKTVKVSTATKTIAQTFTDSKIIELGYTSSNGTFNASYAPIIIPIKNDVYAIAYCHYMTVPMFHHGRIVTIQVNATGCISIIERYTFDNNLMNNPFLFTPINKTNGFYAAAYQLYSTSQGKIATIKIGDNGHIFGVVDSWVFEAVRCRESSMVSVGGDVYAIMYRDSLTPSNYGKIVTLKIYGTNGTIKKSLIDFWQFTTSCYHPSIVKVGTDIFAGVFVYYDGGGSRYIAYVASVKIASNGVISKAWIDSLEFIRRYYTDNYMCQQPEIFHVGNRVYAIISKDLPDPWNNYVYNGYITSLRIGENGDIIDTVDGSIQISTSPRITSYDMKIIPFVNDSYIAIYGGKNNDLYQCVIRIPLIGTNQTIFSKQNSYSIKANKTKVFVTFTDSNNNLYTLSANLTSNWNYIVSTYDRTTMNLYVNAILQSSKTLGSKPV
;
A
#
# COMPACT_ATOMS: atom_id res chain seq x y z
N MET A 1 17.25 -47.91 -16.54
CA MET A 1 18.55 -47.84 -17.25
C MET A 1 19.64 -47.60 -16.21
N LYS A 2 20.76 -48.35 -16.21
CA LYS A 2 21.69 -48.42 -15.06
C LYS A 2 23.05 -47.75 -15.27
N LYS A 3 23.67 -47.37 -14.15
CA LYS A 3 24.87 -46.51 -14.00
C LYS A 3 26.20 -47.29 -13.95
N HIS A 4 27.26 -46.54 -14.26
CA HIS A 4 28.60 -46.56 -13.64
C HIS A 4 29.71 -47.56 -14.03
N LYS A 5 30.83 -46.92 -14.45
CA LYS A 5 32.23 -47.11 -14.02
C LYS A 5 32.77 -48.53 -13.80
N ARG A 6 33.73 -48.89 -14.65
CA ARG A 6 35.05 -49.34 -14.17
C ARG A 6 36.13 -48.45 -14.80
N ASN A 7 37.21 -48.22 -14.06
CA ASN A 7 38.47 -47.73 -14.63
C ASN A 7 39.51 -48.85 -14.47
N VAL A 8 40.46 -48.93 -15.40
CA VAL A 8 41.45 -50.02 -15.47
C VAL A 8 42.78 -49.54 -14.89
N MET A 9 43.53 -50.42 -14.23
CA MET A 9 44.98 -50.30 -14.27
C MET A 9 45.65 -51.67 -14.23
N SER A 10 46.79 -51.79 -14.92
CA SER A 10 47.54 -53.03 -15.10
C SER A 10 49.05 -52.76 -15.01
N LEU A 11 49.77 -53.82 -14.62
CA LEU A 11 51.13 -54.19 -15.00
C LEU A 11 52.18 -53.08 -15.34
N LEU A 12 53.24 -53.07 -14.51
CA LEU A 12 54.67 -53.15 -14.89
C LEU A 12 55.44 -51.91 -15.46
N ILE A 13 56.57 -51.60 -14.79
CA ILE A 13 57.95 -51.49 -15.35
C ILE A 13 58.21 -50.37 -16.42
N LYS A 14 59.20 -49.46 -16.28
CA LYS A 14 60.66 -49.75 -16.41
C LYS A 14 61.60 -48.60 -15.96
N ARG A 15 62.83 -49.02 -15.63
CA ARG A 15 64.17 -48.35 -15.60
C ARG A 15 64.34 -47.07 -16.46
N GLY A 16 65.23 -46.10 -16.17
CA GLY A 16 66.18 -45.94 -15.05
C GLY A 16 67.66 -45.77 -15.48
N LEU A 17 68.37 -44.78 -14.91
CA LEU A 17 69.84 -44.57 -14.89
C LEU A 17 70.20 -43.89 -13.54
N HIS A 18 71.24 -44.19 -12.71
CA HIS A 18 72.66 -44.58 -12.88
C HIS A 18 73.57 -43.43 -13.37
N LEU A 19 74.60 -42.91 -12.66
CA LEU A 19 75.20 -43.15 -11.31
C LEU A 19 75.58 -41.74 -10.69
N ARG A 20 76.53 -41.43 -9.77
CA ARG A 20 77.63 -42.18 -9.08
C ARG A 20 78.19 -41.46 -7.81
N GLY A 21 77.88 -41.98 -6.60
CA GLY A 21 78.69 -41.79 -5.38
C GLY A 21 78.40 -40.58 -4.46
N HIS A 22 78.69 -40.77 -3.16
CA HIS A 22 78.59 -39.86 -2.01
C HIS A 22 77.19 -39.44 -1.49
N ASP A 23 77.17 -39.11 -0.21
CA ASP A 23 76.06 -39.16 0.76
C ASP A 23 74.71 -38.55 0.37
N THR A 24 73.63 -39.36 0.47
CA THR A 24 72.24 -38.90 0.34
C THR A 24 71.30 -39.53 1.38
N ARG A 25 71.54 -39.29 2.68
CA ARG A 25 70.50 -39.40 3.72
C ARG A 25 69.76 -38.07 3.82
N GLY A 26 68.42 -38.07 3.79
CA GLY A 26 67.60 -36.85 3.92
C GLY A 26 66.35 -36.81 3.02
N VAL A 27 66.51 -36.90 1.69
CA VAL A 27 65.35 -36.78 0.76
C VAL A 27 64.41 -37.98 0.85
N SER A 28 64.96 -39.19 1.05
CA SER A 28 64.17 -40.41 1.26
C SER A 28 63.33 -40.35 2.53
N GLU A 29 63.78 -39.65 3.57
CA GLU A 29 63.10 -39.61 4.87
C GLU A 29 61.90 -38.67 4.82
N ILE A 30 62.02 -37.47 4.24
CA ILE A 30 60.89 -36.53 4.11
C ILE A 30 59.76 -37.14 3.26
N ILE A 31 60.09 -37.76 2.13
CA ILE A 31 59.09 -38.42 1.27
C ILE A 31 58.50 -39.64 1.98
N ALA A 32 59.31 -40.47 2.65
CA ALA A 32 58.80 -41.60 3.43
C ALA A 32 57.93 -41.16 4.61
N THR A 33 58.22 -40.05 5.28
CA THR A 33 57.42 -39.50 6.38
C THR A 33 56.11 -38.91 5.87
N ILE A 34 56.10 -38.18 4.75
CA ILE A 34 54.84 -37.70 4.14
C ILE A 34 54.00 -38.88 3.63
N LEU A 35 54.63 -39.90 3.05
CA LEU A 35 53.93 -41.11 2.60
C LEU A 35 53.40 -41.92 3.79
N LEU A 36 54.19 -42.12 4.85
CA LEU A 36 53.74 -42.78 6.09
C LEU A 36 52.65 -41.98 6.79
N LEU A 37 52.75 -40.65 6.87
CA LEU A 37 51.71 -39.81 7.47
C LEU A 37 50.42 -39.86 6.63
N SER A 38 50.53 -39.83 5.31
CA SER A 38 49.38 -39.97 4.39
C SER A 38 48.75 -41.36 4.48
N ILE A 39 49.57 -42.42 4.52
CA ILE A 39 49.13 -43.80 4.72
C ILE A 39 48.52 -43.96 6.11
N SER A 40 49.09 -43.39 7.16
CA SER A 40 48.56 -43.45 8.53
C SER A 40 47.26 -42.66 8.66
N LEU A 41 47.13 -41.47 8.05
CA LEU A 41 45.85 -40.74 8.02
C LEU A 41 44.80 -41.51 7.23
N ALA A 42 45.16 -42.05 6.06
CA ALA A 42 44.27 -42.88 5.26
C ALA A 42 43.90 -44.18 6.00
N LEU A 43 44.83 -44.81 6.73
CA LEU A 43 44.57 -46.01 7.53
C LEU A 43 43.73 -45.67 8.76
N LEU A 44 43.92 -44.51 9.40
CA LEU A 44 43.08 -44.07 10.52
C LEU A 44 41.66 -43.76 10.03
N CYS A 45 41.51 -43.08 8.88
CA CYS A 45 40.21 -42.85 8.25
C CYS A 45 39.57 -44.14 7.73
N VAL A 46 40.34 -45.10 7.20
CA VAL A 46 39.82 -46.40 6.74
C VAL A 46 39.48 -47.32 7.92
N VAL A 47 40.24 -47.28 9.02
CA VAL A 47 39.86 -47.97 10.27
C VAL A 47 38.61 -47.32 10.87
N TYR A 48 38.54 -45.99 10.92
CA TYR A 48 37.35 -45.24 11.36
C TYR A 48 36.11 -45.60 10.51
N LEU A 49 36.25 -45.69 9.18
CA LEU A 49 35.19 -46.10 8.27
C LEU A 49 34.89 -47.61 8.29
N LEU A 50 35.86 -48.48 8.59
CA LEU A 50 35.61 -49.91 8.78
C LEU A 50 34.89 -50.19 10.10
N VAL A 51 35.27 -49.49 11.17
CA VAL A 51 34.61 -49.53 12.49
C VAL A 51 33.18 -49.00 12.42
N LEU A 52 32.90 -47.98 11.60
CA LEU A 52 31.58 -47.36 11.49
C LEU A 52 30.66 -47.92 10.39
N ASN A 53 31.16 -48.72 9.43
CA ASN A 53 30.44 -48.87 8.15
C ASN A 53 30.54 -50.25 7.45
N ASN A 54 30.88 -51.34 8.16
CA ASN A 54 30.78 -52.71 7.60
C ASN A 54 30.53 -53.78 8.68
N ALA A 55 29.30 -53.86 9.17
CA ALA A 55 28.83 -54.95 10.02
C ALA A 55 27.84 -55.86 9.25
N THR A 56 28.34 -56.91 8.60
CA THR A 56 27.51 -57.99 8.01
C THR A 56 28.28 -59.32 7.90
N ALA A 57 28.14 -60.16 8.95
CA ALA A 57 27.79 -61.59 8.98
C ALA A 57 28.42 -62.63 7.98
N PRO A 58 28.38 -63.97 8.26
CA PRO A 58 27.77 -64.66 9.42
C PRO A 58 28.70 -65.66 10.15
N SER A 59 28.18 -66.23 11.26
CA SER A 59 28.69 -67.40 12.01
C SER A 59 30.10 -67.30 12.63
N SER A 60 30.31 -67.49 13.94
CA SER A 60 29.37 -67.84 15.04
C SER A 60 29.70 -67.05 16.31
N THR A 61 29.61 -65.72 16.23
CA THR A 61 29.77 -64.80 17.37
C THR A 61 28.41 -64.24 17.77
N LEU A 62 27.96 -64.54 18.99
CA LEU A 62 26.79 -63.90 19.59
C LEU A 62 27.02 -62.38 19.65
N GLN A 63 26.25 -61.61 18.90
CA GLN A 63 26.32 -60.14 19.00
C GLN A 63 25.53 -59.66 20.22
N VAL A 64 26.16 -58.80 21.02
CA VAL A 64 25.48 -58.05 22.08
C VAL A 64 24.59 -57.01 21.40
N SER A 65 23.28 -57.21 21.46
CA SER A 65 22.29 -56.34 20.80
C SER A 65 22.31 -54.93 21.42
N SER A 66 22.91 -53.95 20.74
CA SER A 66 22.89 -52.55 21.18
C SER A 66 21.64 -51.84 20.64
N ALA A 67 20.76 -51.43 21.54
CA ALA A 67 19.61 -50.59 21.25
C ALA A 67 19.64 -49.31 22.12
N GLN A 68 19.26 -48.18 21.54
CA GLN A 68 19.10 -46.89 22.23
C GLN A 68 17.64 -46.75 22.66
N LEU A 69 17.37 -47.19 23.88
CA LEU A 69 16.02 -47.29 24.41
C LEU A 69 15.70 -46.05 25.26
N LEU A 70 14.58 -45.39 24.94
CA LEU A 70 13.99 -44.36 25.78
C LEU A 70 12.94 -45.01 26.68
N ALA A 71 12.91 -44.60 27.95
CA ALA A 71 11.95 -45.07 28.94
C ALA A 71 11.22 -43.88 29.57
N THR A 72 9.89 -43.96 29.67
CA THR A 72 9.03 -42.99 30.35
C THR A 72 7.90 -43.72 31.09
N ALA A 73 7.14 -42.99 31.90
CA ALA A 73 5.94 -43.51 32.56
C ALA A 73 4.86 -42.42 32.66
N ASP A 74 3.59 -42.83 32.66
CA ASP A 74 2.45 -42.00 33.07
C ASP A 74 1.93 -42.44 34.46
N GLU A 75 0.76 -41.98 34.88
CA GLU A 75 0.16 -42.36 36.17
C GLU A 75 -0.23 -43.85 36.28
N THR A 76 -0.15 -44.63 35.20
CA THR A 76 -0.68 -46.00 35.05
C THR A 76 0.22 -46.96 34.24
N ASN A 77 0.99 -46.47 33.26
CA ASN A 77 1.75 -47.27 32.30
C ASN A 77 3.23 -46.91 32.28
N VAL A 78 4.06 -47.90 31.94
CA VAL A 78 5.48 -47.71 31.58
C VAL A 78 5.62 -47.86 30.06
N TYR A 79 6.26 -46.87 29.43
CA TYR A 79 6.54 -46.85 27.99
C TYR A 79 8.02 -47.09 27.74
N LEU A 80 8.30 -47.89 26.72
CA LEU A 80 9.65 -48.16 26.22
C LEU A 80 9.67 -47.99 24.70
N GLN A 81 10.53 -47.13 24.17
CA GLN A 81 10.63 -46.84 22.74
C GLN A 81 12.05 -47.13 22.24
N ASN A 82 12.19 -47.87 21.13
CA ASN A 82 13.48 -48.10 20.50
C ASN A 82 13.81 -46.94 19.55
N ASN A 83 14.75 -46.09 19.93
CA ASN A 83 15.14 -44.89 19.17
C ASN A 83 16.46 -45.04 18.38
N GLY A 84 17.04 -46.24 18.31
CA GLY A 84 18.22 -46.49 17.47
C GLY A 84 18.96 -47.79 17.77
N GLY A 85 19.82 -48.23 16.85
CA GLY A 85 20.61 -49.45 17.00
C GLY A 85 19.99 -50.66 16.30
N HIS A 86 20.26 -51.87 16.79
CA HIS A 86 19.69 -53.10 16.24
C HIS A 86 18.32 -53.41 16.87
N GLY A 87 17.39 -53.92 16.07
CA GLY A 87 16.12 -54.44 16.56
C GLY A 87 16.34 -55.58 17.57
N LEU A 88 15.54 -55.60 18.63
CA LEU A 88 15.66 -56.61 19.69
C LEU A 88 14.67 -57.76 19.43
N PRO A 89 15.09 -59.04 19.45
CA PRO A 89 14.17 -60.15 19.20
C PRO A 89 12.96 -60.14 20.15
N SER A 90 11.80 -60.57 19.67
CA SER A 90 10.55 -60.61 20.47
C SER A 90 10.63 -61.45 21.76
N TYR A 91 11.55 -62.41 21.86
CA TYR A 91 11.82 -63.15 23.10
C TYR A 91 12.78 -62.44 24.09
N THR A 92 13.22 -61.21 23.79
CA THR A 92 14.06 -60.40 24.70
C THR A 92 13.34 -60.16 26.02
N LYS A 93 14.04 -60.37 27.14
CA LYS A 93 13.44 -60.34 28.48
C LYS A 93 13.45 -58.93 29.06
N LEU A 94 12.30 -58.51 29.55
CA LEU A 94 12.08 -57.28 30.31
C LEU A 94 11.95 -57.63 31.81
N ILE A 95 12.61 -56.85 32.66
CA ILE A 95 12.37 -56.82 34.11
C ILE A 95 12.08 -55.38 34.48
N ILE A 96 10.87 -55.13 34.97
CA ILE A 96 10.39 -53.79 35.30
C ILE A 96 10.12 -53.77 36.81
N SER A 97 10.99 -53.10 37.56
CA SER A 97 10.93 -52.99 39.02
C SER A 97 10.10 -51.76 39.40
N ILE A 98 8.87 -51.94 39.88
CA ILE A 98 7.96 -50.84 40.28
C ILE A 98 7.70 -50.94 41.78
N GLY A 99 7.98 -49.87 42.52
CA GLY A 99 7.88 -49.87 43.98
C GLY A 99 8.73 -50.96 44.64
N GLY A 100 9.85 -51.35 44.02
CA GLY A 100 10.68 -52.47 44.48
C GLY A 100 10.11 -53.88 44.22
N THR A 101 8.99 -54.00 43.49
CA THR A 101 8.43 -55.28 43.02
C THR A 101 8.88 -55.53 41.58
N ASP A 102 9.58 -56.64 41.33
CA ASP A 102 10.05 -57.01 40.00
C ASP A 102 8.94 -57.72 39.19
N PHE A 103 8.46 -57.06 38.14
CA PHE A 103 7.61 -57.65 37.11
C PHE A 103 8.48 -58.20 35.97
N TYR A 104 8.05 -59.32 35.38
CA TYR A 104 8.78 -60.05 34.34
C TYR A 104 7.91 -60.21 33.10
N ALA A 105 8.43 -59.80 31.95
CA ALA A 105 7.78 -59.93 30.64
C ALA A 105 8.82 -60.22 29.55
N THR A 106 8.36 -60.53 28.34
CA THR A 106 9.16 -60.48 27.11
C THR A 106 8.63 -59.38 26.20
N VAL A 107 9.43 -58.99 25.20
CA VAL A 107 9.01 -58.04 24.17
C VAL A 107 7.70 -58.52 23.49
N ALA A 108 7.56 -59.81 23.20
CA ALA A 108 6.37 -60.42 22.59
C ALA A 108 5.07 -60.21 23.38
N ASP A 109 5.15 -60.04 24.70
CA ASP A 109 3.98 -59.87 25.57
C ASP A 109 3.40 -58.45 25.53
N CYS A 110 4.18 -57.45 25.05
CA CYS A 110 3.90 -56.03 25.27
C CYS A 110 4.25 -55.09 24.08
N ILE A 111 4.78 -55.61 22.97
CA ILE A 111 5.14 -54.82 21.77
C ILE A 111 3.92 -54.48 20.90
N LEU A 112 3.87 -53.25 20.41
CA LEU A 112 3.06 -52.88 19.25
C LEU A 112 3.89 -53.05 17.97
N ASP A 113 4.09 -54.30 17.55
CA ASP A 113 4.76 -54.66 16.29
C ASP A 113 3.97 -54.03 15.13
N THR A 114 4.54 -52.99 14.54
CA THR A 114 3.88 -52.10 13.58
C THR A 114 4.30 -52.42 12.15
N ASN A 115 5.43 -53.11 11.98
CA ASN A 115 5.96 -53.50 10.67
C ASN A 115 5.75 -55.00 10.31
N GLY A 116 5.45 -55.84 11.30
CA GLY A 116 5.20 -57.28 11.18
C GLY A 116 6.44 -58.17 11.14
N ASP A 117 7.62 -57.68 11.57
CA ASP A 117 8.90 -58.39 11.47
C ASP A 117 9.20 -59.31 12.67
N GLY A 118 8.44 -59.22 13.77
CA GLY A 118 8.60 -60.06 14.96
C GLY A 118 9.79 -59.70 15.85
N GLN A 119 10.34 -58.49 15.70
CA GLN A 119 11.36 -57.88 16.57
C GLN A 119 10.88 -56.48 17.02
N TRP A 120 11.56 -55.90 18.00
CA TRP A 120 11.35 -54.52 18.43
C TRP A 120 12.25 -53.59 17.64
N SER A 121 11.74 -53.11 16.51
CA SER A 121 12.45 -52.28 15.53
C SER A 121 12.42 -50.78 15.92
N ILE A 122 13.23 -49.97 15.22
CA ILE A 122 13.36 -48.53 15.53
C ILE A 122 12.04 -47.81 15.25
N GLY A 123 11.58 -47.02 16.23
CA GLY A 123 10.31 -46.27 16.19
C GLY A 123 9.14 -47.01 16.83
N GLU A 124 9.30 -48.28 17.22
CA GLU A 124 8.24 -49.06 17.85
C GLU A 124 8.26 -48.96 19.38
N GLU A 125 7.07 -49.11 19.96
CA GLU A 125 6.81 -48.92 21.39
C GLU A 125 6.33 -50.21 22.06
N ILE A 126 6.81 -50.39 23.27
CA ILE A 126 6.35 -51.40 24.22
C ILE A 126 5.57 -50.67 25.31
N LEU A 127 4.32 -51.10 25.51
CA LEU A 127 3.43 -50.59 26.54
C LEU A 127 3.31 -51.62 27.65
N PHE A 128 3.82 -51.31 28.84
CA PHE A 128 3.71 -52.18 30.01
C PHE A 128 2.80 -51.59 31.08
N THR A 129 1.62 -52.19 31.25
CA THR A 129 0.68 -51.89 32.35
C THR A 129 0.86 -52.94 33.47
N PRO A 130 1.43 -52.60 34.63
CA PRO A 130 1.69 -53.56 35.71
C PRO A 130 0.40 -54.14 36.33
N PRO A 131 0.22 -55.48 36.33
CA PRO A 131 -0.98 -56.09 36.90
C PRO A 131 -1.15 -55.79 38.40
N GLY A 132 -2.28 -55.18 38.76
CA GLY A 132 -2.67 -54.94 40.16
C GLY A 132 -2.09 -53.67 40.81
N VAL A 133 -1.31 -52.86 40.10
CA VAL A 133 -0.84 -51.55 40.59
C VAL A 133 -1.79 -50.45 40.11
N PRO A 134 -2.55 -49.77 40.99
CA PRO A 134 -3.61 -48.84 40.57
C PRO A 134 -3.09 -47.46 40.15
N SER A 135 -1.86 -47.09 40.52
CA SER A 135 -1.16 -45.92 39.97
C SER A 135 0.35 -46.03 40.19
N LEU A 136 1.14 -45.46 39.28
CA LEU A 136 2.60 -45.39 39.33
C LEU A 136 3.12 -44.09 39.99
N PHE A 137 2.23 -43.15 40.33
CA PHE A 137 2.62 -41.81 40.75
C PHE A 137 3.47 -41.80 42.03
N GLY A 138 4.74 -41.42 41.88
CA GLY A 138 5.71 -41.32 42.97
C GLY A 138 6.21 -42.67 43.53
N LEU A 139 5.99 -43.79 42.82
CA LEU A 139 6.73 -45.04 43.08
C LEU A 139 8.09 -45.01 42.36
N GLU A 140 9.11 -45.69 42.89
CA GLU A 140 10.35 -45.86 42.12
C GLU A 140 10.11 -46.83 40.95
N ILE A 141 10.57 -46.46 39.75
CA ILE A 141 10.50 -47.30 38.55
C ILE A 141 11.91 -47.51 38.01
N GLN A 142 12.40 -48.75 38.03
CA GLN A 142 13.61 -49.17 37.33
C GLN A 142 13.28 -50.18 36.24
N ILE A 143 14.08 -50.21 35.17
CA ILE A 143 13.94 -51.17 34.08
C ILE A 143 15.30 -51.82 33.80
N LYS A 144 15.28 -53.14 33.55
CA LYS A 144 16.44 -53.94 33.12
C LYS A 144 16.00 -54.77 31.91
N ILE A 145 16.80 -54.76 30.85
CA ILE A 145 16.47 -55.41 29.57
C ILE A 145 17.62 -56.37 29.24
N ILE A 146 17.29 -57.63 28.95
CA ILE A 146 18.25 -58.74 28.90
C ILE A 146 18.02 -59.56 27.62
N ASN A 147 19.06 -59.69 26.79
CA ASN A 147 19.08 -60.65 25.69
C ASN A 147 19.29 -62.06 26.30
N PRO A 148 18.35 -63.02 26.13
CA PRO A 148 18.45 -64.32 26.78
C PRO A 148 19.44 -65.29 26.12
N ASP A 149 19.72 -65.19 24.81
CA ASP A 149 20.68 -66.05 24.11
C ASP A 149 22.11 -65.86 24.62
N THR A 150 22.41 -64.63 25.06
CA THR A 150 23.69 -64.21 25.64
C THR A 150 23.66 -64.13 27.16
N ASN A 151 22.46 -64.15 27.76
CA ASN A 151 22.19 -63.72 29.13
C ASN A 151 22.82 -62.34 29.46
N SER A 152 22.92 -61.44 28.47
CA SER A 152 23.58 -60.13 28.64
C SER A 152 22.57 -58.99 28.79
N MET A 153 22.89 -58.07 29.69
CA MET A 153 22.08 -56.90 29.97
C MET A 153 22.31 -55.83 28.90
N ILE A 154 21.26 -55.51 28.14
CA ILE A 154 21.23 -54.48 27.11
C ILE A 154 21.11 -53.08 27.75
N MET A 155 20.25 -52.97 28.76
CA MET A 155 19.98 -51.73 29.48
C MET A 155 19.70 -52.01 30.96
N ALA A 156 20.14 -51.13 31.84
CA ALA A 156 19.53 -50.91 33.15
C ALA A 156 19.44 -49.41 33.42
N GLY A 157 18.30 -48.95 33.95
CA GLY A 157 18.07 -47.53 34.20
C GLY A 157 16.98 -47.27 35.24
N LEU A 158 17.11 -46.14 35.92
CA LEU A 158 16.07 -45.53 36.75
C LEU A 158 15.24 -44.60 35.86
N VAL A 159 13.92 -44.80 35.83
CA VAL A 159 12.97 -44.06 34.99
C VAL A 159 12.24 -42.99 35.81
N GLN A 160 11.90 -43.32 37.05
CA GLN A 160 11.26 -42.41 38.00
C GLN A 160 11.84 -42.63 39.40
N GLU A 161 12.30 -41.54 40.04
CA GLU A 161 12.60 -41.52 41.48
C GLU A 161 11.29 -41.54 42.29
N GLY A 162 11.23 -42.35 43.34
CA GLY A 162 10.02 -42.47 44.16
C GLY A 162 10.17 -43.49 45.30
N ALA A 163 9.04 -43.86 45.91
CA ALA A 163 9.01 -44.81 47.02
C ALA A 163 9.30 -46.25 46.58
N LYS A 164 10.12 -46.96 47.37
CA LYS A 164 10.32 -48.41 47.27
C LYS A 164 9.29 -49.18 48.10
N GLY A 165 8.07 -49.24 47.56
CA GLY A 165 6.95 -50.04 48.09
C GLY A 165 5.88 -49.18 48.75
N ASP A 166 4.90 -49.83 49.40
CA ASP A 166 3.72 -49.21 50.03
C ASP A 166 4.03 -48.44 51.33
N PHE A 167 5.05 -47.58 51.31
CA PHE A 167 5.50 -46.78 52.45
C PHE A 167 5.24 -45.28 52.23
N PRO A 168 5.01 -44.51 53.31
CA PRO A 168 4.87 -43.06 53.21
C PRO A 168 6.10 -42.37 52.61
N TYR A 169 5.87 -41.39 51.73
CA TYR A 169 6.90 -40.55 51.13
C TYR A 169 6.49 -39.07 51.07
N ALA A 170 7.49 -38.20 50.91
CA ALA A 170 7.30 -36.80 50.55
C ALA A 170 8.28 -36.41 49.44
N GLN A 171 7.97 -35.33 48.71
CA GLN A 171 8.78 -34.82 47.60
C GLN A 171 8.90 -33.30 47.73
N THR A 172 10.12 -32.77 47.65
CA THR A 172 10.40 -31.33 47.69
C THR A 172 10.19 -30.72 46.31
N LEU A 173 9.20 -29.84 46.18
CA LEU A 173 8.83 -29.19 44.93
C LEU A 173 9.38 -27.77 44.91
N ASN A 174 9.81 -27.29 43.73
CA ASN A 174 10.33 -25.93 43.53
C ASN A 174 9.41 -24.88 44.19
N PRO A 175 9.94 -23.83 44.84
CA PRO A 175 9.10 -22.82 45.46
C PRO A 175 8.42 -21.99 44.38
N TYR A 176 7.31 -21.36 44.75
CA TYR A 176 6.69 -20.30 43.97
C TYR A 176 6.62 -19.04 44.84
N ASP A 177 6.34 -17.89 44.24
CA ASP A 177 6.30 -16.59 44.92
C ASP A 177 7.57 -16.30 45.74
N VAL A 178 8.71 -16.16 45.05
CA VAL A 178 10.02 -15.80 45.65
C VAL A 178 10.28 -14.31 45.44
N TRP A 179 10.39 -13.58 46.55
CA TRP A 179 10.52 -12.12 46.65
C TRP A 179 11.88 -11.75 47.27
N PRO A 180 12.21 -10.45 47.49
CA PRO A 180 13.45 -10.09 48.18
C PRO A 180 13.52 -10.60 49.64
N HIS A 181 12.38 -10.61 50.34
CA HIS A 181 12.31 -10.90 51.78
C HIS A 181 11.46 -12.13 52.16
N SER A 182 10.91 -12.87 51.19
CA SER A 182 10.03 -14.02 51.42
C SER A 182 10.06 -15.05 50.28
N ALA A 183 9.62 -16.28 50.56
CA ALA A 183 9.50 -17.35 49.55
C ALA A 183 8.47 -18.41 50.00
N THR A 184 7.60 -18.89 49.10
CA THR A 184 6.65 -19.98 49.42
C THR A 184 7.19 -21.34 49.02
N LEU A 185 7.63 -22.11 50.02
CA LEU A 185 8.08 -23.50 49.87
C LEU A 185 6.89 -24.41 49.55
N LYS A 186 7.12 -25.47 48.78
CA LYS A 186 6.09 -26.45 48.41
C LYS A 186 6.60 -27.89 48.54
N MET A 187 5.73 -28.79 48.97
CA MET A 187 5.96 -30.24 48.94
C MET A 187 4.70 -30.98 48.47
N TYR A 188 4.89 -32.21 48.01
CA TYR A 188 3.85 -33.23 47.98
C TYR A 188 4.14 -34.29 49.06
N TYR A 189 3.11 -34.89 49.63
CA TYR A 189 3.23 -36.00 50.58
C TYR A 189 2.19 -37.09 50.28
N ASN A 190 2.49 -38.33 50.66
CA ASN A 190 1.58 -39.47 50.55
C ASN A 190 1.89 -40.49 51.65
N PHE A 191 0.88 -40.86 52.44
CA PHE A 191 1.00 -41.86 53.52
C PHE A 191 0.55 -43.27 53.11
N VAL A 192 -0.02 -43.46 51.91
CA VAL A 192 -0.43 -44.74 51.28
C VAL A 192 -1.51 -45.54 52.04
N LYS A 193 -1.40 -45.73 53.35
CA LYS A 193 -2.31 -46.55 54.19
C LYS A 193 -2.53 -45.89 55.57
N THR A 194 -3.72 -46.08 56.15
CA THR A 194 -4.13 -45.45 57.43
C THR A 194 -3.37 -45.95 58.65
N ASN A 195 -2.72 -47.11 58.59
CA ASN A 195 -1.97 -47.71 59.70
C ASN A 195 -0.59 -47.06 59.95
N PHE A 196 -0.18 -46.11 59.12
CA PHE A 196 1.03 -45.28 59.34
C PHE A 196 0.73 -43.96 60.06
N LEU A 197 -0.51 -43.75 60.50
CA LEU A 197 -0.99 -42.54 61.20
C LEU A 197 -0.90 -42.69 62.73
N PRO A 198 -0.68 -41.60 63.50
CA PRO A 198 -0.47 -40.24 63.05
C PRO A 198 0.94 -40.03 62.47
N GLY A 199 0.99 -39.55 61.23
CA GLY A 199 2.22 -39.15 60.55
C GLY A 199 2.47 -37.65 60.68
N LYS A 200 3.66 -37.19 60.27
CA LYS A 200 3.99 -35.76 60.22
C LYS A 200 4.75 -35.40 58.94
N VAL A 201 4.63 -34.15 58.50
CA VAL A 201 5.48 -33.56 57.48
C VAL A 201 5.98 -32.16 57.88
N TRP A 202 7.18 -31.77 57.46
CA TRP A 202 7.73 -30.42 57.69
C TRP A 202 8.68 -30.01 56.57
N PHE A 203 8.99 -28.71 56.51
CA PHE A 203 10.15 -28.22 55.77
C PHE A 203 11.32 -28.01 56.73
N GLN A 204 12.55 -28.13 56.22
CA GLN A 204 13.70 -27.49 56.82
C GLN A 204 14.43 -26.66 55.78
N TRP A 205 15.01 -25.53 56.19
CA TRP A 205 15.64 -24.57 55.29
C TRP A 205 16.83 -23.86 55.95
N LYS A 206 17.73 -23.31 55.13
CA LYS A 206 18.87 -22.48 55.56
C LYS A 206 19.35 -21.60 54.42
N ARG A 207 20.08 -20.51 54.71
CA ARG A 207 20.84 -19.81 53.64
C ARG A 207 22.00 -20.73 53.18
N SER A 208 22.48 -20.58 51.95
CA SER A 208 23.47 -21.51 51.38
C SER A 208 24.77 -21.55 52.19
N ASP A 209 25.16 -20.41 52.73
CA ASP A 209 26.34 -20.12 53.57
C ASP A 209 26.14 -20.40 55.07
N ASP A 210 24.90 -20.56 55.56
CA ASP A 210 24.63 -20.94 56.95
C ASP A 210 24.95 -22.43 57.20
N THR A 211 25.45 -22.79 58.38
CA THR A 211 25.83 -24.19 58.70
C THR A 211 24.69 -25.06 59.23
N PHE A 212 23.62 -24.46 59.77
CA PHE A 212 22.54 -25.18 60.45
C PHE A 212 21.20 -25.08 59.70
N TRP A 213 20.39 -26.13 59.76
CA TRP A 213 19.05 -26.18 59.18
C TRP A 213 17.99 -25.72 60.19
N THR A 214 17.15 -24.77 59.78
CA THR A 214 15.96 -24.34 60.52
C THR A 214 14.79 -25.27 60.15
N LYS A 215 14.42 -26.19 61.05
CA LYS A 215 13.23 -27.04 60.92
C LYS A 215 11.96 -26.25 61.28
N THR A 216 10.92 -26.38 60.46
CA THR A 216 9.62 -25.73 60.68
C THR A 216 8.74 -26.54 61.63
N SER A 217 7.65 -25.93 62.11
CA SER A 217 6.55 -26.66 62.74
C SER A 217 6.09 -27.81 61.84
N ALA A 218 5.83 -28.97 62.43
CA ALA A 218 5.40 -30.16 61.71
C ALA A 218 3.87 -30.19 61.59
N TYR A 219 3.38 -30.38 60.36
CA TYR A 219 1.97 -30.64 60.08
C TYR A 219 1.66 -32.11 60.37
N ASN A 220 0.72 -32.38 61.29
CA ASN A 220 0.33 -33.74 61.65
C ASN A 220 -0.75 -34.25 60.69
N VAL A 221 -0.49 -35.35 60.01
CA VAL A 221 -1.48 -36.09 59.20
C VAL A 221 -2.08 -37.17 60.09
N THR A 222 -3.32 -36.98 60.53
CA THR A 222 -3.98 -37.83 61.55
C THR A 222 -5.15 -38.63 61.00
N ILE A 223 -5.81 -38.14 59.94
CA ILE A 223 -6.88 -38.77 59.17
C ILE A 223 -6.76 -38.35 57.70
N ALA A 224 -7.64 -38.87 56.82
CA ALA A 224 -7.64 -38.55 55.39
C ALA A 224 -7.87 -37.05 55.10
N PRO A 225 -7.36 -36.50 53.97
CA PRO A 225 -6.68 -37.19 52.87
C PRO A 225 -5.27 -37.67 53.23
N LEU A 226 -4.91 -38.88 52.79
CA LEU A 226 -3.60 -39.48 53.08
C LEU A 226 -2.48 -38.92 52.21
N SER A 227 -2.81 -38.22 51.13
CA SER A 227 -1.87 -37.55 50.24
C SER A 227 -2.35 -36.15 49.89
N GLY A 228 -1.41 -35.28 49.51
CA GLY A 228 -1.71 -33.91 49.15
C GLY A 228 -0.47 -33.03 49.05
N TYR A 229 -0.71 -31.74 48.85
CA TYR A 229 0.33 -30.72 48.88
C TYR A 229 0.37 -30.02 50.23
N GLN A 230 1.56 -29.58 50.65
CA GLN A 230 1.73 -28.61 51.74
C GLN A 230 2.62 -27.47 51.27
N THR A 231 2.37 -26.29 51.83
CA THR A 231 3.06 -25.03 51.47
C THR A 231 3.37 -24.21 52.71
N LEU A 232 4.50 -23.49 52.70
CA LEU A 232 4.87 -22.58 53.77
C LEU A 232 5.59 -21.35 53.21
N THR A 233 5.04 -20.17 53.46
CA THR A 233 5.73 -18.91 53.18
C THR A 233 6.72 -18.60 54.30
N LEU A 234 8.01 -18.51 53.93
CA LEU A 234 9.06 -17.94 54.76
C LEU A 234 9.02 -16.41 54.65
N TYR A 235 9.36 -15.72 55.75
CA TYR A 235 9.45 -14.26 55.83
C TYR A 235 10.78 -13.86 56.48
N ASN A 236 11.17 -12.59 56.32
CA ASN A 236 12.43 -12.02 56.82
C ASN A 236 13.68 -12.73 56.26
N LEU A 237 13.60 -13.22 55.01
CA LEU A 237 14.78 -13.63 54.25
C LEU A 237 15.63 -12.40 53.89
N THR A 238 16.91 -12.60 53.62
CA THR A 238 17.81 -11.54 53.12
C THR A 238 17.69 -11.45 51.60
N SER A 239 17.58 -10.25 51.04
CA SER A 239 17.56 -10.01 49.59
C SER A 239 18.87 -10.41 48.91
N ASN A 240 18.77 -10.83 47.64
CA ASN A 240 19.88 -11.29 46.80
C ASN A 240 20.77 -12.37 47.49
N LYS A 241 20.14 -13.43 48.00
CA LYS A 241 20.81 -14.57 48.66
C LYS A 241 20.23 -15.93 48.26
N ASN A 242 21.12 -16.92 48.22
CA ASN A 242 20.78 -18.31 47.94
C ASN A 242 20.29 -19.03 49.20
N TYR A 243 19.22 -19.80 49.08
CA TYR A 243 18.59 -20.56 50.15
C TYR A 243 18.37 -22.01 49.73
N LEU A 244 18.70 -22.94 50.63
CA LEU A 244 18.44 -24.37 50.49
C LEU A 244 17.24 -24.75 51.35
N TYR A 245 16.36 -25.60 50.82
CA TYR A 245 15.23 -26.16 51.57
C TYR A 245 14.94 -27.61 51.17
N GLU A 246 14.24 -28.31 52.05
CA GLU A 246 14.02 -29.76 51.98
C GLU A 246 12.72 -30.11 52.71
N ALA A 247 11.85 -30.91 52.09
CA ALA A 247 10.67 -31.49 52.71
C ALA A 247 11.00 -32.82 53.40
N TRP A 248 10.30 -33.12 54.48
CA TRP A 248 10.49 -34.34 55.28
C TRP A 248 9.16 -34.96 55.68
N ILE A 249 9.17 -36.29 55.86
CA ILE A 249 8.05 -37.08 56.35
C ILE A 249 8.46 -37.99 57.51
N GLU A 250 7.61 -38.08 58.52
CA GLU A 250 7.71 -38.96 59.68
C GLU A 250 6.50 -39.89 59.74
N TYR A 251 6.73 -41.19 59.93
CA TYR A 251 5.67 -42.18 60.13
C TYR A 251 6.15 -43.31 61.05
N SER A 252 5.22 -44.04 61.65
CA SER A 252 5.53 -45.22 62.44
C SER A 252 5.04 -46.49 61.76
N ALA A 253 5.91 -47.49 61.65
CA ALA A 253 5.57 -48.85 61.24
C ALA A 253 5.85 -49.79 62.43
N GLY A 254 4.79 -50.35 63.02
CA GLY A 254 4.90 -51.03 64.31
C GLY A 254 5.45 -50.11 65.40
N ASN A 255 6.40 -50.61 66.19
CA ASN A 255 7.06 -49.84 67.27
C ASN A 255 8.24 -48.98 66.79
N THR A 256 8.45 -48.84 65.47
CA THR A 256 9.58 -48.11 64.88
C THR A 256 9.14 -46.91 64.07
N THR A 257 9.67 -45.72 64.41
CA THR A 257 9.45 -44.46 63.67
C THR A 257 10.53 -44.28 62.62
N PHE A 258 10.10 -43.96 61.39
CA PHE A 258 10.93 -43.70 60.22
C PHE A 258 10.83 -42.22 59.86
N ASN A 259 11.96 -41.67 59.40
CA ASN A 259 12.08 -40.29 58.96
C ASN A 259 12.79 -40.27 57.60
N GLN A 260 12.14 -39.68 56.59
CA GLN A 260 12.65 -39.62 55.21
C GLN A 260 12.62 -38.19 54.66
N SER A 261 13.60 -37.87 53.82
CA SER A 261 13.69 -36.61 53.07
C SER A 261 13.06 -36.75 51.69
N GLY A 262 12.43 -35.68 51.20
CA GLY A 262 11.93 -35.53 49.82
C GLY A 262 12.94 -34.87 48.85
N GLY A 263 14.22 -34.79 49.24
CA GLY A 263 15.31 -34.21 48.44
C GLY A 263 15.54 -32.71 48.67
N ILE A 264 16.76 -32.23 48.44
CA ILE A 264 17.13 -30.82 48.63
C ILE A 264 16.86 -30.00 47.36
N LYS A 265 16.37 -28.78 47.53
CA LYS A 265 16.17 -27.78 46.47
C LYS A 265 16.82 -26.43 46.84
N LEU A 266 17.08 -25.62 45.82
CA LEU A 266 17.73 -24.30 45.90
C LEU A 266 16.78 -23.23 45.33
N PHE A 267 16.79 -22.04 45.94
CA PHE A 267 16.25 -20.81 45.33
C PHE A 267 17.11 -19.59 45.69
N THR A 268 16.86 -18.46 45.02
CA THR A 268 17.55 -17.19 45.26
C THR A 268 16.51 -16.10 45.49
N THR A 269 16.61 -15.34 46.59
CA THR A 269 15.75 -14.16 46.84
C THR A 269 16.08 -13.03 45.85
N GLN A 270 15.06 -12.24 45.48
CA GLN A 270 15.24 -11.11 44.57
C GLN A 270 16.05 -9.97 45.22
N ILE A 271 16.48 -9.00 44.41
CA ILE A 271 17.15 -7.77 44.88
C ILE A 271 16.12 -6.74 45.36
N ASP A 272 16.49 -5.89 46.30
CA ASP A 272 15.65 -4.75 46.70
C ASP A 272 15.64 -3.69 45.59
N ALA A 273 14.49 -3.55 44.93
CA ALA A 273 14.24 -2.59 43.87
C ALA A 273 12.92 -1.85 44.10
N MET A 274 12.74 -0.73 43.38
CA MET A 274 11.49 0.04 43.40
C MET A 274 10.44 -0.48 42.41
N GLY A 275 10.83 -1.37 41.50
CA GLY A 275 9.96 -2.08 40.55
C GLY A 275 10.76 -3.15 39.81
N ILE A 276 10.18 -4.33 39.57
CA ILE A 276 10.78 -5.43 38.80
C ILE A 276 9.71 -6.03 37.90
N TRP A 277 9.96 -6.09 36.59
CA TRP A 277 9.02 -6.61 35.60
C TRP A 277 9.71 -7.69 34.76
N HIS A 278 9.26 -8.94 34.88
CA HIS A 278 9.87 -10.09 34.18
C HIS A 278 9.28 -10.37 32.80
N PHE A 279 8.08 -9.84 32.50
CA PHE A 279 7.33 -10.03 31.25
C PHE A 279 6.93 -11.48 30.91
N ASP A 280 7.06 -12.40 31.87
CA ASP A 280 6.90 -13.85 31.70
C ASP A 280 5.45 -14.35 31.70
N GLU A 281 4.46 -13.44 31.86
CA GLU A 281 3.05 -13.82 31.98
C GLU A 281 2.49 -14.49 30.73
N LEU A 282 1.70 -15.55 30.94
CA LEU A 282 1.19 -16.42 29.89
C LEU A 282 0.17 -15.74 28.95
N SER A 283 -0.56 -14.73 29.41
CA SER A 283 -1.57 -14.00 28.64
C SER A 283 -1.95 -12.67 29.29
N GLY A 284 -2.69 -11.83 28.56
CA GLY A 284 -3.25 -10.59 29.08
C GLY A 284 -2.36 -9.35 28.90
N LEU A 285 -2.97 -8.18 29.11
CA LEU A 285 -2.37 -6.85 28.87
C LEU A 285 -1.69 -6.25 30.11
N LYS A 286 -1.61 -6.98 31.22
CA LYS A 286 -0.94 -6.54 32.45
C LYS A 286 0.48 -7.09 32.50
N VAL A 287 1.38 -6.35 33.13
CA VAL A 287 2.72 -6.79 33.53
C VAL A 287 2.82 -6.63 35.05
N PHE A 288 3.14 -7.67 35.80
CA PHE A 288 3.18 -7.60 37.26
C PHE A 288 4.52 -7.08 37.78
N ASP A 289 4.47 -6.33 38.89
CA ASP A 289 5.64 -5.89 39.62
C ASP A 289 6.04 -6.92 40.71
N SER A 290 7.19 -7.59 40.53
CA SER A 290 7.74 -8.56 41.49
C SER A 290 8.68 -7.96 42.54
N SER A 291 8.82 -6.63 42.60
CA SER A 291 9.68 -5.97 43.61
C SER A 291 9.21 -6.15 45.05
N GLY A 292 7.92 -6.40 45.26
CA GLY A 292 7.28 -6.48 46.58
C GLY A 292 6.87 -5.11 47.16
N GLN A 293 6.90 -4.03 46.37
CA GLN A 293 6.31 -2.75 46.77
C GLN A 293 4.79 -2.86 46.96
N TYR A 294 4.22 -2.04 47.84
CA TYR A 294 2.77 -1.96 48.05
C TYR A 294 2.27 -0.50 48.07
N PRO A 295 1.31 -0.11 47.22
CA PRO A 295 0.72 -0.90 46.14
C PRO A 295 1.78 -1.31 45.08
N PRO A 296 1.61 -2.46 44.40
CA PRO A 296 2.55 -2.92 43.38
C PRO A 296 2.53 -2.00 42.16
N ASN A 297 3.70 -1.76 41.58
CA ASN A 297 3.88 -0.87 40.44
C ASN A 297 3.59 -1.58 39.10
N ASP A 298 2.45 -2.24 39.01
CA ASP A 298 2.08 -3.06 37.86
C ASP A 298 1.98 -2.24 36.56
N GLY A 299 2.63 -2.72 35.50
CA GLY A 299 2.57 -2.13 34.17
C GLY A 299 1.38 -2.60 33.32
N ALA A 300 1.12 -1.88 32.23
CA ALA A 300 0.13 -2.26 31.22
C ALA A 300 0.72 -2.17 29.80
N LEU A 301 0.49 -3.20 28.99
CA LEU A 301 0.83 -3.22 27.56
C LEU A 301 -0.10 -2.26 26.80
N LYS A 302 0.47 -1.51 25.85
CA LYS A 302 -0.22 -0.47 25.06
C LYS A 302 0.27 -0.45 23.61
N PRO A 303 -0.63 -0.31 22.62
CA PRO A 303 -2.10 -0.34 22.72
C PRO A 303 -2.67 -1.73 23.08
N ASN A 304 -3.97 -1.76 23.38
CA ASN A 304 -4.72 -2.95 23.80
C ASN A 304 -5.15 -3.87 22.62
N GLU A 305 -4.62 -3.66 21.42
CA GLU A 305 -5.20 -4.05 20.11
C GLU A 305 -4.13 -4.76 19.23
N PRO A 306 -4.47 -5.43 18.11
CA PRO A 306 -3.59 -6.40 17.41
C PRO A 306 -2.34 -5.84 16.68
N ARG A 307 -1.85 -4.66 17.06
CA ARG A 307 -0.51 -4.13 16.72
C ARG A 307 0.37 -3.83 17.93
N GLY A 308 -0.21 -3.71 19.13
CA GLY A 308 0.56 -3.46 20.34
C GLY A 308 1.36 -4.69 20.82
N PRO A 309 2.07 -4.57 21.96
CA PRO A 309 3.08 -5.53 22.36
C PRO A 309 2.53 -6.96 22.52
N GLN A 310 3.07 -7.91 21.76
CA GLN A 310 2.55 -9.28 21.66
C GLN A 310 3.30 -10.25 22.58
N ARG A 311 2.56 -11.11 23.30
CA ARG A 311 3.14 -12.17 24.16
C ARG A 311 3.42 -13.43 23.34
N VAL A 312 4.59 -13.47 22.70
CA VAL A 312 4.95 -14.51 21.71
C VAL A 312 5.54 -15.75 22.37
N ASN A 313 5.09 -16.93 21.92
CA ASN A 313 5.74 -18.21 22.22
C ASN A 313 7.01 -18.34 21.36
N THR A 314 8.19 -18.20 21.94
CA THR A 314 9.44 -18.53 21.24
C THR A 314 9.78 -20.02 21.41
N GLN A 315 10.53 -20.60 20.48
CA GLN A 315 11.00 -22.00 20.58
C GLN A 315 12.13 -22.20 21.62
N LEU A 316 12.58 -21.13 22.29
CA LEU A 316 13.61 -21.19 23.32
C LEU A 316 12.96 -21.39 24.71
N ASN A 317 12.84 -22.67 25.09
CA ASN A 317 12.26 -23.19 26.34
C ASN A 317 10.73 -23.01 26.48
N HIS A 318 10.02 -24.12 26.65
CA HIS A 318 8.54 -24.20 26.73
C HIS A 318 7.92 -23.64 28.04
N SER A 319 8.47 -22.57 28.63
CA SER A 319 8.00 -22.07 29.95
C SER A 319 8.14 -20.57 30.19
N ILE A 320 8.68 -19.79 29.25
CA ILE A 320 8.79 -18.32 29.38
C ILE A 320 8.22 -17.68 28.11
N LYS A 321 7.31 -16.72 28.27
CA LYS A 321 6.93 -15.80 27.19
C LYS A 321 7.76 -14.53 27.30
N ASN A 322 8.07 -13.93 26.16
CA ASN A 322 8.61 -12.58 26.12
C ASN A 322 7.55 -11.65 25.52
N VAL A 323 7.59 -10.37 25.90
CA VAL A 323 6.90 -9.31 25.16
C VAL A 323 7.72 -9.00 23.89
N TYR A 324 7.12 -9.29 22.74
CA TYR A 324 7.59 -8.84 21.43
C TYR A 324 7.07 -7.43 21.16
N MET A 325 7.89 -6.63 20.49
CA MET A 325 7.58 -5.27 20.06
C MET A 325 7.81 -5.19 18.55
N ASP A 326 6.80 -4.78 17.78
CA ASP A 326 6.87 -4.67 16.32
C ASP A 326 7.60 -3.40 15.84
N GLY A 327 7.73 -2.42 16.74
CA GLY A 327 8.39 -1.13 16.52
C GLY A 327 7.52 -0.08 15.85
N ILE A 328 6.18 -0.18 15.97
CA ILE A 328 5.21 0.76 15.39
C ILE A 328 4.44 1.52 16.48
N ASP A 329 3.77 0.84 17.42
CA ASP A 329 3.01 1.53 18.49
C ASP A 329 3.24 1.01 19.93
N ASP A 330 4.20 0.11 20.12
CA ASP A 330 4.55 -0.52 21.39
C ASP A 330 4.87 0.42 22.56
N LEU A 331 4.26 0.14 23.71
CA LEU A 331 4.57 0.75 24.99
C LEU A 331 4.21 -0.20 26.15
N ILE A 332 4.98 -0.12 27.24
CA ILE A 332 4.60 -0.64 28.56
C ILE A 332 4.49 0.56 29.49
N GLU A 333 3.26 0.88 29.90
CA GLU A 333 2.95 2.03 30.74
C GLU A 333 2.86 1.59 32.21
N VAL A 334 3.74 2.14 33.06
CA VAL A 334 3.67 1.97 34.52
C VAL A 334 3.00 3.20 35.15
N PRO A 335 1.92 3.04 35.93
CA PRO A 335 1.26 4.17 36.59
C PRO A 335 2.17 4.92 37.56
N ASN A 336 1.83 6.18 37.82
CA ASN A 336 2.57 7.03 38.75
C ASN A 336 2.45 6.54 40.19
N SER A 337 3.57 6.18 40.81
CA SER A 337 3.64 5.77 42.21
C SER A 337 4.71 6.53 42.97
N ASN A 338 4.45 6.79 44.26
CA ASN A 338 5.41 7.46 45.15
C ASN A 338 6.64 6.57 45.43
N THR A 339 6.54 5.25 45.24
CA THR A 339 7.68 4.33 45.36
C THR A 339 8.63 4.41 44.15
N LEU A 340 8.20 5.00 43.02
CA LEU A 340 9.00 5.18 41.81
C LEU A 340 9.64 6.57 41.67
N SER A 341 9.41 7.50 42.61
CA SER A 341 9.94 8.87 42.52
C SER A 341 11.45 8.93 42.76
N VAL A 342 12.17 9.79 42.03
CA VAL A 342 13.64 9.88 42.06
C VAL A 342 14.08 10.73 43.26
N THR A 343 13.98 10.15 44.45
CA THR A 343 14.28 10.84 45.72
C THR A 343 15.76 11.19 45.88
N ASN A 344 16.67 10.34 45.41
CA ASN A 344 18.12 10.51 45.52
C ASN A 344 18.84 10.16 44.20
N GLU A 345 19.76 9.19 44.22
CA GLU A 345 20.40 8.58 43.05
C GLU A 345 19.49 7.47 42.51
N CYS A 346 19.54 7.17 41.22
CA CYS A 346 18.77 6.06 40.64
C CYS A 346 19.52 5.32 39.53
N THR A 347 19.12 4.07 39.32
CA THR A 347 19.52 3.22 38.21
C THR A 347 18.27 2.67 37.55
N ILE A 348 18.23 2.68 36.21
CA ILE A 348 17.20 2.05 35.40
C ILE A 348 17.92 1.09 34.45
N GLU A 349 17.55 -0.18 34.47
CA GLU A 349 18.17 -1.23 33.66
C GLU A 349 17.14 -2.05 32.89
N THR A 350 17.54 -2.59 31.74
CA THR A 350 16.68 -3.45 30.91
C THR A 350 17.50 -4.28 29.93
N TRP A 351 16.93 -5.40 29.50
CA TRP A 351 17.49 -6.26 28.46
C TRP A 351 16.68 -6.12 27.18
N ILE A 352 17.32 -5.77 26.06
CA ILE A 352 16.66 -5.52 24.77
C ILE A 352 17.30 -6.36 23.68
N ASN A 353 16.55 -7.30 23.11
CA ASN A 353 17.00 -8.09 21.96
C ASN A 353 16.57 -7.44 20.65
N ARG A 354 17.50 -7.23 19.72
CA ARG A 354 17.17 -6.84 18.35
C ARG A 354 16.89 -8.10 17.51
N SER A 355 15.63 -8.31 17.15
CA SER A 355 15.26 -9.33 16.15
C SER A 355 15.79 -8.97 14.75
N ALA A 356 15.87 -9.97 13.88
CA ALA A 356 16.17 -9.80 12.45
C ALA A 356 14.91 -9.86 11.56
N TYR A 357 13.72 -10.01 12.14
CA TYR A 357 12.47 -10.09 11.40
C TYR A 357 12.04 -8.69 10.94
N SER A 358 11.74 -8.58 9.65
CA SER A 358 11.12 -7.40 9.05
C SER A 358 9.65 -7.72 8.75
N ASP A 359 8.82 -7.66 9.79
CA ASP A 359 7.38 -7.88 9.62
C ASP A 359 6.80 -6.77 8.72
N GLY A 360 6.15 -7.18 7.63
CA GLY A 360 5.56 -6.26 6.67
C GLY A 360 4.32 -5.60 7.25
N LEU A 361 4.27 -4.26 7.20
CA LEU A 361 3.15 -3.45 7.67
C LEU A 361 1.81 -3.89 7.04
N VAL A 362 1.04 -4.71 7.75
CA VAL A 362 -0.36 -5.03 7.41
C VAL A 362 -1.23 -3.82 7.74
N GLY A 363 -1.18 -2.83 6.86
CA GLY A 363 -1.84 -1.53 6.98
C GLY A 363 -2.47 -1.09 5.67
N ILE A 364 -3.40 -1.89 5.15
CA ILE A 364 -4.20 -1.52 3.96
C ILE A 364 -5.00 -0.24 4.30
N PRO A 365 -4.79 0.88 3.56
CA PRO A 365 -5.65 2.05 3.68
C PRO A 365 -7.04 1.69 3.14
N VAL A 366 -8.11 2.05 3.86
CA VAL A 366 -9.47 1.93 3.33
C VAL A 366 -9.70 3.07 2.33
N GLN A 367 -9.31 2.84 1.08
CA GLN A 367 -9.56 3.73 -0.04
C GLN A 367 -10.49 3.01 -1.02
N SER A 368 -11.78 3.38 -1.00
CA SER A 368 -12.81 2.80 -1.86
C SER A 368 -13.58 3.91 -2.58
N SER A 369 -13.10 4.34 -3.75
CA SER A 369 -13.92 4.98 -4.79
C SER A 369 -13.14 5.15 -6.09
N LEU A 370 -13.88 4.97 -7.19
CA LEU A 370 -13.56 5.27 -8.59
C LEU A 370 -12.59 4.33 -9.31
N VAL A 371 -13.15 3.69 -10.34
CA VAL A 371 -12.51 2.69 -11.19
C VAL A 371 -12.69 3.10 -12.65
N GLN A 372 -11.68 3.82 -13.15
CA GLN A 372 -11.22 3.73 -14.53
C GLN A 372 -11.10 2.26 -14.96
N PHE A 373 -11.37 1.92 -16.22
CA PHE A 373 -11.31 0.52 -16.71
C PHE A 373 -9.97 -0.15 -16.36
N GLY A 374 -10.00 -1.05 -15.37
CA GLY A 374 -8.81 -1.58 -14.70
C GLY A 374 -8.02 -2.60 -15.54
N ASN A 375 -7.23 -2.12 -16.50
CA ASN A 375 -6.13 -2.87 -17.15
C ASN A 375 -6.50 -4.26 -17.71
N TYR A 376 -7.55 -4.31 -18.52
CA TYR A 376 -7.73 -5.37 -19.50
C TYR A 376 -7.84 -4.72 -20.89
N THR A 377 -7.01 -5.16 -21.84
CA THR A 377 -7.05 -4.75 -23.27
C THR A 377 -8.27 -5.36 -23.97
N LEU A 378 -9.44 -4.83 -23.61
CA LEU A 378 -10.77 -5.24 -24.09
C LEU A 378 -11.37 -4.28 -25.10
N GLY A 379 -10.73 -3.13 -25.32
CA GLY A 379 -10.97 -2.07 -26.31
C GLY A 379 -12.42 -1.66 -26.59
N CYS A 380 -12.69 -0.37 -26.50
CA CYS A 380 -14.06 0.16 -26.61
C CYS A 380 -14.39 0.73 -28.00
N ASN A 381 -13.96 0.05 -29.07
CA ASN A 381 -14.33 0.47 -30.43
C ASN A 381 -15.82 0.16 -30.66
N ASP A 382 -16.49 1.06 -31.37
CA ASP A 382 -17.89 0.94 -31.76
C ASP A 382 -18.84 0.55 -30.59
N PRO A 383 -18.89 1.33 -29.49
CA PRO A 383 -19.67 0.97 -28.30
C PRO A 383 -21.18 1.13 -28.53
N CYS A 384 -21.96 0.17 -28.05
CA CYS A 384 -23.42 0.28 -27.91
C CYS A 384 -23.81 -0.18 -26.50
N LEU A 385 -24.45 0.72 -25.74
CA LEU A 385 -24.83 0.50 -24.33
C LEU A 385 -26.35 0.42 -24.18
N LEU A 386 -26.85 -0.64 -23.54
CA LEU A 386 -28.28 -0.88 -23.32
C LEU A 386 -28.57 -1.10 -21.83
N ASN A 387 -29.59 -0.43 -21.29
CA ASN A 387 -30.10 -0.72 -19.95
C ASN A 387 -30.78 -2.11 -19.95
N THR A 388 -30.38 -3.01 -19.04
CA THR A 388 -30.95 -4.36 -18.91
C THR A 388 -31.96 -4.49 -17.78
N ASN A 389 -31.67 -3.82 -16.65
CA ASN A 389 -32.62 -3.54 -15.56
C ASN A 389 -32.08 -2.35 -14.74
N SER A 390 -32.82 -1.92 -13.72
CA SER A 390 -32.66 -0.67 -12.97
C SER A 390 -31.23 -0.21 -12.65
N ASN A 391 -30.29 -1.12 -12.38
CA ASN A 391 -28.89 -0.81 -12.06
C ASN A 391 -27.87 -1.45 -13.03
N PHE A 392 -28.29 -2.33 -13.95
CA PHE A 392 -27.37 -3.11 -14.78
C PHE A 392 -27.47 -2.74 -16.26
N PHE A 393 -26.33 -2.43 -16.86
CA PHE A 393 -26.21 -1.98 -18.25
C PHE A 393 -25.29 -2.92 -19.03
N ALA A 394 -25.73 -3.34 -20.22
CA ALA A 394 -24.99 -4.21 -21.13
C ALA A 394 -24.28 -3.38 -22.19
N LEU A 395 -22.94 -3.34 -22.12
CA LEU A 395 -22.08 -2.75 -23.12
C LEU A 395 -21.65 -3.83 -24.11
N VAL A 396 -21.95 -3.66 -25.40
CA VAL A 396 -21.24 -4.37 -26.46
C VAL A 396 -20.20 -3.45 -27.10
N SER A 397 -19.01 -3.97 -27.34
CA SER A 397 -17.89 -3.22 -27.94
C SER A 397 -16.89 -4.16 -28.61
N THR A 398 -15.94 -3.59 -29.34
CA THR A 398 -14.92 -4.32 -30.12
C THR A 398 -13.51 -3.85 -29.78
N ASN A 399 -12.56 -4.75 -29.52
CA ASN A 399 -11.18 -4.35 -29.21
C ASN A 399 -10.31 -4.03 -30.43
N GLU A 400 -9.09 -3.54 -30.18
CA GLU A 400 -8.08 -3.24 -31.20
C GLU A 400 -7.60 -4.46 -32.02
N ASN A 401 -7.91 -5.68 -31.56
CA ASN A 401 -7.69 -6.94 -32.28
C ASN A 401 -8.98 -7.45 -32.98
N SER A 402 -10.02 -6.62 -33.05
CA SER A 402 -11.35 -6.96 -33.58
C SER A 402 -12.06 -8.11 -32.82
N TYR A 403 -11.87 -8.22 -31.50
CA TYR A 403 -12.64 -9.17 -30.67
C TYR A 403 -13.88 -8.47 -30.07
N GLY A 404 -15.04 -9.13 -30.14
CA GLY A 404 -16.32 -8.63 -29.64
C GLY A 404 -16.56 -9.03 -28.18
N TYR A 405 -16.84 -8.04 -27.33
CA TYR A 405 -17.09 -8.22 -25.90
C TYR A 405 -18.47 -7.72 -25.51
N LEU A 406 -19.14 -8.49 -24.65
CA LEU A 406 -20.29 -8.09 -23.86
C LEU A 406 -19.83 -7.93 -22.41
N SER A 407 -20.02 -6.73 -21.85
CA SER A 407 -19.66 -6.39 -20.48
C SER A 407 -20.89 -5.91 -19.73
N ILE A 408 -21.11 -6.38 -18.50
CA ILE A 408 -22.15 -5.84 -17.61
C ILE A 408 -21.53 -4.83 -16.66
N LEU A 409 -22.11 -3.63 -16.63
CA LEU A 409 -21.75 -2.53 -15.74
C LEU A 409 -22.84 -2.40 -14.67
N ASN A 410 -22.41 -2.11 -13.43
CA ASN A 410 -23.31 -1.84 -12.30
C ASN A 410 -23.25 -0.35 -11.96
N ILE A 411 -24.36 0.36 -12.14
CA ILE A 411 -24.47 1.81 -11.95
C ILE A 411 -25.66 2.07 -11.03
N SER A 412 -25.45 2.80 -9.94
CA SER A 412 -26.52 3.11 -8.99
C SER A 412 -27.54 4.10 -9.57
N SER A 413 -28.74 4.15 -8.97
CA SER A 413 -29.73 5.20 -9.25
C SER A 413 -29.27 6.62 -8.87
N THR A 414 -28.15 6.76 -8.17
CA THR A 414 -27.45 8.02 -7.86
C THR A 414 -26.27 8.31 -8.80
N GLY A 415 -25.96 7.43 -9.75
CA GLY A 415 -24.89 7.63 -10.74
C GLY A 415 -23.50 7.13 -10.32
N ASP A 416 -23.40 6.43 -9.20
CA ASP A 416 -22.18 5.78 -8.75
C ASP A 416 -21.90 4.54 -9.59
N ILE A 417 -20.74 4.51 -10.27
CA ILE A 417 -20.24 3.32 -10.96
C ILE A 417 -19.64 2.37 -9.89
N ILE A 418 -20.26 1.21 -9.70
CA ILE A 418 -19.95 0.32 -8.58
C ILE A 418 -18.77 -0.61 -8.92
N GLU A 419 -17.67 -0.48 -8.17
CA GLU A 419 -16.49 -1.34 -8.29
C GLU A 419 -16.75 -2.80 -7.89
N ASN A 420 -16.39 -3.72 -8.79
CA ASN A 420 -16.16 -5.12 -8.47
C ASN A 420 -14.82 -5.27 -7.72
N LYS A 421 -14.87 -5.27 -6.39
CA LYS A 421 -13.70 -5.32 -5.49
C LYS A 421 -12.79 -6.54 -5.68
N SER A 422 -13.25 -7.57 -6.38
CA SER A 422 -12.46 -8.78 -6.67
C SER A 422 -11.58 -8.63 -7.92
N THR A 423 -11.86 -7.64 -8.77
CA THR A 423 -11.16 -7.40 -10.04
C THR A 423 -10.63 -5.97 -10.19
N SER A 424 -11.04 -5.05 -9.30
CA SER A 424 -10.89 -3.59 -9.45
C SER A 424 -11.27 -3.11 -10.84
N SER A 425 -12.45 -3.54 -11.28
CA SER A 425 -13.11 -3.14 -12.52
C SER A 425 -14.55 -2.69 -12.23
N CYS A 426 -15.07 -1.76 -13.02
CA CYS A 426 -16.50 -1.45 -13.08
C CYS A 426 -17.32 -2.54 -13.78
N ILE A 427 -16.64 -3.49 -14.44
CA ILE A 427 -17.24 -4.66 -15.07
C ILE A 427 -17.59 -5.69 -13.98
N LEU A 428 -18.89 -5.98 -13.84
CA LEU A 428 -19.43 -7.02 -12.98
C LEU A 428 -19.17 -8.41 -13.59
N ASP A 429 -19.52 -8.59 -14.87
CA ASP A 429 -19.24 -9.80 -15.63
C ASP A 429 -18.90 -9.50 -17.10
N LEU A 430 -18.13 -10.38 -17.73
CA LEU A 430 -17.54 -10.22 -19.06
C LEU A 430 -17.66 -11.49 -19.90
N PHE A 431 -18.04 -11.33 -21.17
CA PHE A 431 -18.10 -12.40 -22.16
C PHE A 431 -17.50 -11.94 -23.50
N ASN A 432 -16.38 -12.54 -23.92
CA ASN A 432 -15.94 -12.48 -25.31
C ASN A 432 -16.89 -13.34 -26.14
N PHE A 433 -17.73 -12.70 -26.94
CA PHE A 433 -18.77 -13.38 -27.70
C PHE A 433 -18.31 -13.80 -29.09
N ASP A 434 -17.26 -13.18 -29.63
CA ASP A 434 -16.67 -13.51 -30.93
C ASP A 434 -15.23 -12.99 -31.10
N THR A 435 -14.36 -13.78 -31.75
CA THR A 435 -12.96 -13.41 -32.06
C THR A 435 -12.81 -12.62 -33.36
N SER A 436 -13.91 -12.17 -33.98
CA SER A 436 -13.93 -11.31 -35.16
C SER A 436 -15.23 -10.51 -35.18
N CYS A 437 -15.18 -9.27 -34.70
CA CYS A 437 -16.30 -8.34 -34.54
C CYS A 437 -15.91 -6.96 -35.07
N ARG A 438 -16.92 -6.18 -35.48
CA ARG A 438 -16.87 -4.76 -35.78
C ARG A 438 -18.30 -4.22 -35.72
N ASN A 439 -18.48 -3.00 -35.23
CA ASN A 439 -19.77 -2.31 -35.15
C ASN A 439 -20.92 -3.16 -34.54
N PRO A 440 -20.80 -3.65 -33.29
CA PRO A 440 -21.87 -4.39 -32.63
C PRO A 440 -23.00 -3.47 -32.15
N LYS A 441 -24.25 -3.82 -32.44
CA LYS A 441 -25.46 -3.25 -31.82
C LYS A 441 -26.15 -4.33 -30.98
N ILE A 442 -26.74 -3.96 -29.84
CA ILE A 442 -27.46 -4.87 -28.94
C ILE A 442 -28.91 -4.42 -28.72
N ILE A 443 -29.85 -5.37 -28.77
CA ILE A 443 -31.29 -5.12 -28.56
C ILE A 443 -31.91 -6.17 -27.62
N GLN A 444 -32.90 -5.77 -26.81
CA GLN A 444 -33.62 -6.69 -25.94
C GLN A 444 -34.64 -7.53 -26.73
N VAL A 445 -34.54 -8.86 -26.60
CA VAL A 445 -35.47 -9.82 -27.21
C VAL A 445 -36.62 -10.14 -26.26
N SER A 446 -36.29 -10.47 -25.01
CA SER A 446 -37.26 -10.82 -23.96
C SER A 446 -36.78 -10.32 -22.59
N GLY A 447 -37.38 -9.24 -22.08
CA GLY A 447 -37.08 -8.70 -20.75
C GLY A 447 -37.40 -9.69 -19.61
N ILE A 448 -38.46 -10.49 -19.74
CA ILE A 448 -38.87 -11.49 -18.71
C ILE A 448 -37.87 -12.66 -18.62
N SER A 449 -37.15 -12.96 -19.70
CA SER A 449 -36.22 -14.09 -19.77
C SER A 449 -34.75 -13.66 -19.82
N GLY A 450 -34.48 -12.36 -19.75
CA GLY A 450 -33.13 -11.79 -19.84
C GLY A 450 -32.44 -12.02 -21.19
N ILE A 451 -33.20 -12.15 -22.29
CA ILE A 451 -32.64 -12.50 -23.60
C ILE A 451 -32.38 -11.26 -24.44
N TYR A 452 -31.18 -11.20 -25.02
CA TYR A 452 -30.70 -10.10 -25.87
C TYR A 452 -30.12 -10.65 -27.17
N ALA A 453 -30.21 -9.86 -28.24
CA ALA A 453 -29.61 -10.14 -29.54
C ALA A 453 -28.50 -9.11 -29.83
N ILE A 454 -27.36 -9.59 -30.30
CA ILE A 454 -26.22 -8.79 -30.74
C ILE A 454 -26.06 -9.01 -32.24
N VAL A 455 -26.13 -7.94 -33.04
CA VAL A 455 -25.81 -7.96 -34.47
C VAL A 455 -24.44 -7.31 -34.69
N TYR A 456 -23.61 -7.89 -35.56
CA TYR A 456 -22.23 -7.45 -35.77
C TYR A 456 -21.65 -7.94 -37.09
N SER A 457 -20.65 -7.21 -37.61
CA SER A 457 -19.90 -7.59 -38.83
C SER A 457 -18.62 -8.36 -38.46
N ARG A 458 -18.33 -9.47 -39.18
CA ARG A 458 -17.16 -10.33 -38.95
C ARG A 458 -16.13 -10.21 -40.08
N PRO A 459 -15.09 -9.36 -39.96
CA PRO A 459 -14.12 -9.14 -41.03
C PRO A 459 -13.24 -10.37 -41.34
N ALA A 460 -12.76 -11.09 -40.31
CA ALA A 460 -11.75 -12.15 -40.48
C ALA A 460 -12.26 -13.46 -41.11
N SER A 461 -13.49 -13.50 -41.62
CA SER A 461 -14.14 -14.70 -42.18
C SER A 461 -14.86 -14.44 -43.50
N GLY A 462 -14.30 -13.56 -44.33
CA GLY A 462 -14.90 -13.19 -45.62
C GLY A 462 -16.05 -12.19 -45.48
N ASN A 463 -15.90 -11.23 -44.56
CA ASN A 463 -16.83 -10.10 -44.37
C ASN A 463 -18.29 -10.57 -44.22
N GLN A 464 -18.64 -11.17 -43.07
CA GLN A 464 -19.97 -11.78 -42.87
C GLN A 464 -20.79 -11.05 -41.81
N LEU A 465 -22.07 -10.84 -42.08
CA LEU A 465 -23.01 -10.32 -41.08
C LEU A 465 -23.50 -11.44 -40.18
N TYR A 466 -23.45 -11.21 -38.86
CA TYR A 466 -23.87 -12.19 -37.86
C TYR A 466 -24.88 -11.59 -36.88
N VAL A 467 -25.77 -12.46 -36.38
CA VAL A 467 -26.57 -12.22 -35.19
C VAL A 467 -26.35 -13.35 -34.18
N LYS A 468 -26.29 -12.99 -32.90
CA LYS A 468 -26.04 -13.89 -31.77
C LYS A 468 -26.97 -13.57 -30.63
N THR A 469 -27.53 -14.59 -29.99
CA THR A 469 -28.42 -14.45 -28.84
C THR A 469 -27.76 -14.93 -27.56
N VAL A 470 -27.94 -14.15 -26.50
CA VAL A 470 -27.31 -14.33 -25.17
C VAL A 470 -28.35 -14.14 -24.07
N GLN A 471 -28.07 -14.69 -22.89
CA GLN A 471 -28.85 -14.45 -21.68
C GLN A 471 -28.03 -13.65 -20.66
N ILE A 472 -28.65 -12.63 -20.08
CA ILE A 472 -28.15 -11.83 -18.96
C ILE A 472 -29.17 -12.00 -17.83
N TYR A 473 -28.71 -12.41 -16.65
CA TYR A 473 -29.57 -12.64 -15.49
C TYR A 473 -29.86 -11.32 -14.73
N ASP A 474 -30.93 -11.30 -13.93
CA ASP A 474 -31.33 -10.11 -13.17
C ASP A 474 -30.27 -9.58 -12.19
N ASP A 475 -29.33 -10.46 -11.78
CA ASP A 475 -28.17 -10.13 -10.94
C ASP A 475 -26.91 -9.71 -11.72
N GLY A 476 -27.04 -9.45 -13.02
CA GLY A 476 -25.98 -8.93 -13.87
C GLY A 476 -24.94 -9.96 -14.33
N ARG A 477 -25.17 -11.26 -14.12
CA ARG A 477 -24.30 -12.33 -14.67
C ARG A 477 -24.66 -12.68 -16.11
N ILE A 478 -23.66 -13.02 -16.93
CA ILE A 478 -23.83 -13.41 -18.33
C ILE A 478 -23.84 -14.94 -18.44
N ASN A 479 -24.79 -15.52 -19.17
CA ASN A 479 -24.66 -16.88 -19.65
C ASN A 479 -23.65 -16.92 -20.81
N LYS A 480 -22.44 -17.43 -20.53
CA LYS A 480 -21.30 -17.43 -21.47
C LYS A 480 -21.38 -18.53 -22.54
N VAL A 481 -22.53 -19.20 -22.65
CA VAL A 481 -22.90 -20.08 -23.77
C VAL A 481 -23.98 -19.35 -24.58
N PRO A 482 -23.68 -18.90 -25.82
CA PRO A 482 -24.69 -18.32 -26.70
C PRO A 482 -25.83 -19.31 -26.96
N ILE A 483 -27.06 -18.81 -26.95
CA ILE A 483 -28.27 -19.60 -27.25
C ILE A 483 -28.33 -19.91 -28.74
N GLY A 484 -28.00 -18.91 -29.55
CA GLY A 484 -27.95 -18.98 -31.00
C GLY A 484 -26.81 -18.14 -31.56
N THR A 485 -26.31 -18.53 -32.72
CA THR A 485 -25.39 -17.73 -33.54
C THR A 485 -25.68 -18.08 -34.99
N ARG A 486 -25.94 -17.08 -35.84
CA ARG A 486 -26.29 -17.27 -37.24
C ARG A 486 -25.59 -16.24 -38.12
N ALA A 487 -24.92 -16.71 -39.17
CA ALA A 487 -24.51 -15.89 -40.30
C ALA A 487 -25.75 -15.57 -41.14
N LEU A 488 -25.94 -14.31 -41.51
CA LEU A 488 -27.11 -13.83 -42.24
C LEU A 488 -26.81 -13.65 -43.73
N ASP A 489 -25.65 -13.06 -44.07
CA ASP A 489 -25.21 -12.83 -45.44
C ASP A 489 -23.67 -12.55 -45.49
N THR A 490 -23.09 -12.37 -46.68
CA THR A 490 -21.64 -12.41 -46.95
C THR A 490 -21.14 -11.23 -47.81
N ASN A 491 -19.83 -10.94 -47.77
CA ASN A 491 -19.16 -9.80 -48.44
C ASN A 491 -19.62 -8.39 -47.96
N ILE A 492 -20.00 -8.30 -46.68
CA ILE A 492 -20.60 -7.14 -46.01
C ILE A 492 -19.56 -6.26 -45.31
N SER A 493 -19.71 -4.95 -45.44
CA SER A 493 -18.80 -3.98 -44.83
C SER A 493 -19.53 -2.66 -44.52
N ALA A 494 -20.36 -2.70 -43.50
CA ALA A 494 -20.81 -1.51 -42.78
C ALA A 494 -21.20 -1.89 -41.34
N SER A 495 -21.48 -0.85 -40.55
CA SER A 495 -22.17 -0.93 -39.27
C SER A 495 -23.59 -1.43 -39.50
N PRO A 496 -23.98 -2.63 -39.02
CA PRO A 496 -25.37 -3.05 -39.05
C PRO A 496 -26.15 -2.33 -37.95
N ASP A 497 -27.44 -2.10 -38.19
CA ASP A 497 -28.39 -1.65 -37.18
C ASP A 497 -29.61 -2.57 -37.13
N ILE A 498 -30.26 -2.67 -35.96
CA ILE A 498 -31.30 -3.67 -35.68
C ILE A 498 -32.48 -3.07 -34.92
N ILE A 499 -33.67 -3.23 -35.49
CA ILE A 499 -34.94 -2.78 -34.90
C ILE A 499 -35.90 -3.94 -34.66
N LYS A 500 -36.63 -3.89 -33.55
CA LYS A 500 -37.71 -4.82 -33.24
C LYS A 500 -39.00 -4.37 -33.92
N ILE A 501 -39.58 -5.23 -34.76
CA ILE A 501 -40.78 -4.92 -35.56
C ILE A 501 -42.05 -5.29 -34.79
N ASP A 502 -42.05 -6.50 -34.20
CA ASP A 502 -43.18 -7.04 -33.44
C ASP A 502 -42.70 -7.94 -32.28
N PHE A 503 -43.51 -8.91 -31.85
CA PHE A 503 -43.20 -9.84 -30.77
C PHE A 503 -41.92 -10.67 -31.02
N ASN A 504 -41.72 -11.15 -32.25
CA ASN A 504 -40.61 -12.03 -32.63
C ASN A 504 -39.88 -11.61 -33.91
N THR A 505 -40.42 -10.72 -34.74
CA THR A 505 -39.79 -10.23 -35.96
C THR A 505 -38.81 -9.08 -35.69
N TYR A 506 -37.62 -9.15 -36.28
CA TYR A 506 -36.59 -8.10 -36.23
C TYR A 506 -36.19 -7.71 -37.66
N GLY A 507 -36.02 -6.40 -37.88
CA GLY A 507 -35.44 -5.83 -39.10
C GLY A 507 -33.96 -5.51 -38.87
N ILE A 508 -33.11 -5.78 -39.85
CA ILE A 508 -31.67 -5.47 -39.80
C ILE A 508 -31.26 -4.75 -41.09
N VAL A 509 -30.65 -3.58 -40.97
CA VAL A 509 -30.13 -2.78 -42.09
C VAL A 509 -28.60 -2.76 -42.08
N TYR A 510 -27.98 -2.80 -43.27
CA TYR A 510 -26.51 -2.83 -43.48
C TYR A 510 -26.17 -2.50 -44.95
N SER A 511 -24.89 -2.56 -45.35
CA SER A 511 -24.52 -2.55 -46.77
C SER A 511 -23.42 -3.54 -47.18
N ILE A 512 -23.44 -3.86 -48.47
CA ILE A 512 -22.53 -4.75 -49.17
C ILE A 512 -21.61 -3.86 -50.03
N THR A 513 -20.48 -3.43 -49.49
CA THR A 513 -19.50 -2.58 -50.22
C THR A 513 -18.99 -3.25 -51.49
N ALA A 514 -18.95 -4.58 -51.55
CA ALA A 514 -18.59 -5.32 -52.78
C ALA A 514 -19.60 -5.16 -53.93
N ALA A 515 -20.82 -4.68 -53.65
CA ALA A 515 -21.89 -4.45 -54.61
C ALA A 515 -22.37 -2.99 -54.66
N ASN A 516 -21.83 -2.11 -53.81
CA ASN A 516 -22.30 -0.75 -53.57
C ASN A 516 -23.81 -0.66 -53.23
N THR A 517 -24.36 -1.62 -52.49
CA THR A 517 -25.79 -1.68 -52.16
C THR A 517 -26.05 -1.67 -50.66
N GLY A 518 -27.02 -0.85 -50.24
CA GLY A 518 -27.71 -1.02 -48.96
C GLY A 518 -28.66 -2.21 -48.99
N VAL A 519 -28.90 -2.81 -47.84
CA VAL A 519 -29.74 -4.00 -47.69
C VAL A 519 -30.54 -3.92 -46.39
N LEU A 520 -31.82 -4.29 -46.48
CA LEU A 520 -32.69 -4.52 -45.33
C LEU A 520 -33.14 -5.99 -45.35
N ILE A 521 -33.02 -6.68 -44.22
CA ILE A 521 -33.52 -8.05 -44.04
C ILE A 521 -34.49 -8.12 -42.86
N SER A 522 -35.36 -9.13 -42.86
CA SER A 522 -36.16 -9.51 -41.68
C SER A 522 -35.97 -10.97 -41.32
N LEU A 523 -36.04 -11.27 -40.02
CA LEU A 523 -35.96 -12.62 -39.46
C LEU A 523 -36.64 -12.69 -38.09
N ASP A 524 -36.89 -13.91 -37.62
CA ASP A 524 -37.52 -14.17 -36.33
C ASP A 524 -36.47 -14.52 -35.27
N ILE A 525 -36.58 -13.89 -34.09
CA ILE A 525 -35.91 -14.32 -32.86
C ILE A 525 -36.98 -14.59 -31.81
N SER A 526 -37.11 -15.85 -31.39
CA SER A 526 -38.09 -16.24 -30.37
C SER A 526 -37.73 -15.70 -28.98
N LEU A 527 -38.69 -15.60 -28.07
CA LEU A 527 -38.45 -15.15 -26.68
C LEU A 527 -37.39 -15.97 -25.92
N VAL A 528 -37.15 -17.22 -26.35
CA VAL A 528 -36.12 -18.11 -25.79
C VAL A 528 -34.79 -18.03 -26.54
N GLY A 529 -34.62 -17.08 -27.47
CA GLY A 529 -33.36 -16.78 -28.15
C GLY A 529 -33.04 -17.63 -29.39
N VAL A 530 -33.99 -18.41 -29.93
CA VAL A 530 -33.75 -19.18 -31.17
C VAL A 530 -33.95 -18.30 -32.40
N ILE A 531 -32.98 -18.33 -33.32
CA ILE A 531 -32.87 -17.44 -34.49
C ILE A 531 -33.27 -18.18 -35.77
N SER A 532 -34.29 -17.72 -36.50
CA SER A 532 -34.71 -18.29 -37.79
C SER A 532 -33.70 -18.00 -38.93
N PRO A 533 -33.80 -18.68 -40.09
CA PRO A 533 -33.26 -18.15 -41.33
C PRO A 533 -33.84 -16.76 -41.66
N VAL A 534 -33.18 -16.03 -42.56
CA VAL A 534 -33.72 -14.76 -43.09
C VAL A 534 -35.05 -15.03 -43.82
N SER A 535 -36.09 -14.31 -43.40
CA SER A 535 -37.46 -14.44 -43.92
C SER A 535 -37.66 -13.62 -45.20
N ASN A 536 -37.18 -12.38 -45.22
CA ASN A 536 -37.25 -11.48 -46.38
C ASN A 536 -35.94 -10.69 -46.54
N LYS A 537 -35.64 -10.26 -47.78
CA LYS A 537 -34.51 -9.39 -48.11
C LYS A 537 -34.91 -8.37 -49.19
N LEU A 538 -34.64 -7.09 -48.92
CA LEU A 538 -34.79 -5.95 -49.81
C LEU A 538 -33.41 -5.34 -50.05
N VAL A 539 -33.10 -4.96 -51.29
CA VAL A 539 -31.79 -4.42 -51.70
C VAL A 539 -32.02 -3.09 -52.40
N PHE A 540 -31.26 -2.08 -52.00
CA PHE A 540 -31.34 -0.71 -52.54
C PHE A 540 -30.23 -0.48 -53.58
N GLY A 541 -30.46 0.44 -54.52
CA GLY A 541 -29.48 0.75 -55.58
C GLY A 541 -28.27 1.55 -55.11
N ASP A 542 -28.37 2.14 -53.91
CA ASP A 542 -27.41 3.06 -53.31
C ASP A 542 -26.76 2.38 -52.10
N ILE A 543 -25.47 2.65 -51.84
CA ILE A 543 -24.78 2.10 -50.67
C ILE A 543 -25.21 2.85 -49.40
N MET A 544 -25.59 2.09 -48.37
CA MET A 544 -25.93 2.62 -47.05
C MET A 544 -24.74 2.40 -46.09
N ILE A 545 -23.86 3.39 -46.02
CA ILE A 545 -22.80 3.43 -45.01
C ILE A 545 -23.41 3.95 -43.71
N GLU A 546 -23.00 3.34 -42.59
CA GLU A 546 -23.44 3.66 -41.23
C GLU A 546 -24.96 3.91 -41.07
N PRO A 547 -25.82 2.99 -41.55
CA PRO A 547 -27.26 3.18 -41.50
C PRO A 547 -27.83 3.04 -40.08
N GLU A 548 -28.85 3.84 -39.79
CA GLU A 548 -29.76 3.67 -38.66
C GLU A 548 -31.20 3.49 -39.17
N ILE A 549 -31.99 2.66 -38.50
CA ILE A 549 -33.42 2.46 -38.82
C ILE A 549 -34.33 2.68 -37.62
N ILE A 550 -35.21 3.70 -37.70
CA ILE A 550 -36.23 3.98 -36.69
C ILE A 550 -37.65 3.79 -37.24
N LYS A 551 -38.61 3.57 -36.34
CA LYS A 551 -40.04 3.50 -36.70
C LYS A 551 -40.62 4.90 -36.87
N ILE A 552 -41.45 5.10 -37.90
CA ILE A 552 -42.20 6.35 -38.08
C ILE A 552 -43.39 6.35 -37.11
N VAL A 553 -43.48 7.40 -36.28
CA VAL A 553 -44.57 7.63 -35.31
C VAL A 553 -45.93 7.64 -36.00
N ASP A 554 -46.94 7.11 -35.31
CA ASP A 554 -48.31 6.85 -35.78
C ASP A 554 -48.44 6.03 -37.07
N SER A 555 -47.35 5.46 -37.58
CA SER A 555 -47.40 4.49 -38.66
C SER A 555 -47.53 3.06 -38.14
N LEU A 556 -48.35 2.25 -38.81
CA LEU A 556 -48.48 0.82 -38.51
C LEU A 556 -47.19 0.06 -38.88
N ASP A 557 -46.74 0.26 -40.12
CA ASP A 557 -45.74 -0.57 -40.80
C ASP A 557 -44.57 0.23 -41.40
N ASN A 558 -44.56 1.57 -41.36
CA ASN A 558 -43.53 2.36 -42.04
C ASN A 558 -42.37 2.74 -41.10
N TYR A 559 -41.17 2.72 -41.65
CA TYR A 559 -39.89 2.98 -41.00
C TYR A 559 -39.07 3.92 -41.87
N VAL A 560 -38.09 4.59 -41.28
CA VAL A 560 -37.15 5.46 -41.98
C VAL A 560 -35.72 5.00 -41.73
N ILE A 561 -34.91 5.04 -42.78
CA ILE A 561 -33.48 4.74 -42.77
C ILE A 561 -32.73 6.03 -43.12
N VAL A 562 -31.79 6.43 -42.27
CA VAL A 562 -30.76 7.45 -42.61
C VAL A 562 -29.41 6.75 -42.81
N TYR A 563 -28.58 7.30 -43.70
CA TYR A 563 -27.27 6.77 -44.05
C TYR A 563 -26.39 7.84 -44.71
N ASN A 564 -25.09 7.54 -44.88
CA ASN A 564 -24.23 8.24 -45.84
C ASN A 564 -23.83 7.29 -46.98
N CYS A 565 -23.31 7.81 -48.11
CA CYS A 565 -22.96 6.99 -49.28
C CYS A 565 -21.55 7.24 -49.83
N ILE A 566 -21.24 6.72 -51.03
CA ILE A 566 -19.93 6.96 -51.69
C ILE A 566 -19.91 8.38 -52.27
N GLY A 567 -19.04 9.20 -51.68
CA GLY A 567 -19.04 10.66 -51.83
C GLY A 567 -19.12 11.36 -50.46
N ASP A 568 -19.57 10.61 -49.44
CA ASP A 568 -20.02 11.05 -48.11
C ASP A 568 -21.42 11.70 -48.07
N ASP A 569 -22.11 11.86 -49.20
CA ASP A 569 -23.48 12.39 -49.35
C ASP A 569 -24.47 11.74 -48.36
N GLY A 570 -25.35 12.56 -47.76
CA GLY A 570 -26.26 12.16 -46.68
C GLY A 570 -27.67 11.82 -47.15
N GLY A 571 -28.06 10.54 -47.12
CA GLY A 571 -29.32 10.04 -47.66
C GLY A 571 -30.37 9.64 -46.62
N ILE A 572 -31.65 9.89 -46.93
CA ILE A 572 -32.81 9.44 -46.14
C ILE A 572 -33.83 8.71 -47.03
N ARG A 573 -34.35 7.57 -46.56
CA ARG A 573 -35.32 6.73 -47.30
C ARG A 573 -36.40 6.17 -46.37
N THR A 574 -37.66 6.13 -46.81
CA THR A 574 -38.73 5.41 -46.08
C THR A 574 -39.05 4.05 -46.69
N VAL A 575 -39.26 3.07 -45.81
CA VAL A 575 -39.47 1.66 -46.13
C VAL A 575 -40.66 1.12 -45.34
N LYS A 576 -41.35 0.12 -45.89
CA LYS A 576 -42.45 -0.56 -45.23
C LYS A 576 -42.02 -1.95 -44.79
N ILE A 577 -42.16 -2.22 -43.49
CA ILE A 577 -41.94 -3.51 -42.84
C ILE A 577 -43.23 -3.90 -42.11
N THR A 578 -43.98 -4.86 -42.64
CA THR A 578 -45.23 -5.29 -41.97
C THR A 578 -44.93 -6.04 -40.68
N ASN A 579 -45.93 -6.14 -39.80
CA ASN A 579 -45.99 -7.23 -38.81
C ASN A 579 -45.78 -8.59 -39.53
N GLY A 580 -44.90 -9.45 -39.00
CA GLY A 580 -44.42 -10.66 -39.71
C GLY A 580 -43.34 -10.42 -40.79
N GLY A 581 -42.84 -9.19 -40.94
CA GLY A 581 -41.56 -8.88 -41.58
C GLY A 581 -41.54 -8.74 -43.10
N ALA A 582 -42.68 -8.66 -43.80
CA ALA A 582 -42.66 -8.45 -45.26
C ALA A 582 -42.13 -7.06 -45.60
N LEU A 583 -41.21 -6.97 -46.57
CA LEU A 583 -40.45 -5.76 -46.91
C LEU A 583 -40.89 -5.14 -48.23
N SER A 584 -40.98 -3.81 -48.30
CA SER A 584 -41.15 -3.05 -49.55
C SER A 584 -40.59 -1.62 -49.42
N ASP A 585 -40.07 -1.07 -50.52
CA ASP A 585 -39.61 0.33 -50.59
C ASP A 585 -40.83 1.25 -50.84
N ILE A 586 -40.93 2.37 -50.13
CA ILE A 586 -42.02 3.37 -50.30
C ILE A 586 -41.64 4.38 -51.41
N SER A 587 -40.39 4.36 -51.88
CA SER A 587 -39.83 5.19 -52.96
C SER A 587 -39.71 6.69 -52.67
N TYR A 588 -39.92 7.12 -51.42
CA TYR A 588 -39.41 8.41 -50.96
C TYR A 588 -37.94 8.27 -50.56
N HIS A 589 -37.08 8.89 -51.36
CA HIS A 589 -35.63 8.97 -51.15
C HIS A 589 -35.21 10.42 -51.42
N VAL A 590 -34.47 11.02 -50.47
CA VAL A 590 -34.01 12.41 -50.56
C VAL A 590 -32.62 12.52 -49.93
N TRP A 591 -31.82 13.48 -50.40
CA TRP A 591 -30.54 13.83 -49.79
C TRP A 591 -30.76 14.97 -48.77
N TYR A 592 -30.35 14.77 -47.51
CA TYR A 592 -30.40 15.82 -46.49
C TYR A 592 -29.14 16.68 -46.46
N ASP A 593 -28.02 16.17 -46.97
CA ASP A 593 -26.79 16.92 -47.27
C ASP A 593 -26.17 16.37 -48.57
N ASP A 594 -25.71 17.28 -49.44
CA ASP A 594 -25.19 16.95 -50.78
C ASP A 594 -23.64 16.90 -50.82
N ASP A 595 -22.92 17.27 -49.73
CA ASP A 595 -21.45 17.37 -49.68
C ASP A 595 -20.79 16.52 -48.56
N ASP A 596 -21.32 16.50 -47.33
CA ASP A 596 -20.88 15.57 -46.27
C ASP A 596 -22.05 15.25 -45.31
N GLY A 597 -22.43 13.97 -45.20
CA GLY A 597 -23.47 13.44 -44.31
C GLY A 597 -22.98 12.35 -43.33
N GLY A 598 -21.68 12.32 -43.02
CA GLY A 598 -21.05 11.18 -42.35
C GLY A 598 -21.57 10.89 -40.93
N ASN A 599 -21.62 9.61 -40.54
CA ASN A 599 -22.09 9.14 -39.24
C ASN A 599 -23.47 9.74 -38.81
N PRO A 600 -24.55 9.56 -39.58
CA PRO A 600 -25.84 10.15 -39.25
C PRO A 600 -26.60 9.38 -38.17
N GLU A 601 -27.37 10.10 -37.36
CA GLU A 601 -28.31 9.56 -36.38
C GLU A 601 -29.62 10.37 -36.42
N ILE A 602 -30.77 9.71 -36.27
CA ILE A 602 -32.11 10.30 -36.41
C ILE A 602 -33.02 9.98 -35.21
N ILE A 603 -33.70 11.02 -34.71
CA ILE A 603 -34.66 10.88 -33.61
C ILE A 603 -35.98 11.61 -33.92
N ASN A 604 -37.11 11.07 -33.44
CA ASN A 604 -38.38 11.78 -33.44
C ASN A 604 -38.36 12.87 -32.35
N VAL A 605 -38.86 14.06 -32.69
CA VAL A 605 -38.97 15.19 -31.76
C VAL A 605 -40.38 15.24 -31.19
N HIS A 606 -41.38 15.33 -32.06
CA HIS A 606 -42.81 15.39 -31.73
C HIS A 606 -43.61 15.09 -33.01
N ASP A 607 -44.69 14.30 -32.93
CA ASP A 607 -45.53 13.89 -34.07
C ASP A 607 -44.74 13.51 -35.34
N ASP A 608 -44.84 14.32 -36.41
CA ASP A 608 -44.19 14.15 -37.70
C ASP A 608 -42.81 14.86 -37.81
N VAL A 609 -42.34 15.52 -36.75
CA VAL A 609 -41.06 16.22 -36.71
C VAL A 609 -39.93 15.29 -36.26
N TYR A 610 -38.85 15.26 -37.04
CA TYR A 610 -37.63 14.49 -36.73
C TYR A 610 -36.39 15.38 -36.79
N ALA A 611 -35.38 15.02 -36.00
CA ALA A 611 -34.08 15.65 -35.97
C ALA A 611 -33.02 14.66 -36.46
N ILE A 612 -32.19 15.10 -37.41
CA ILE A 612 -31.00 14.37 -37.88
C ILE A 612 -29.77 15.11 -37.38
N VAL A 613 -28.82 14.39 -36.79
CA VAL A 613 -27.46 14.90 -36.51
C VAL A 613 -26.43 14.17 -37.37
N TYR A 614 -25.45 14.88 -37.91
CA TYR A 614 -24.42 14.31 -38.80
C TYR A 614 -23.11 15.12 -38.80
N ALA A 615 -22.04 14.56 -39.36
CA ALA A 615 -20.73 15.18 -39.51
C ALA A 615 -20.52 15.73 -40.94
N GLY A 616 -20.50 17.06 -41.05
CA GLY A 616 -20.51 17.82 -42.31
C GLY A 616 -21.04 19.24 -42.12
N PRO A 617 -21.04 20.10 -43.15
CA PRO A 617 -20.34 19.96 -44.44
C PRO A 617 -18.84 20.31 -44.33
N ILE A 618 -18.13 20.31 -45.46
CA ILE A 618 -16.72 20.71 -45.65
C ILE A 618 -15.74 19.74 -44.97
N LEU A 619 -15.54 18.55 -45.56
CA LEU A 619 -14.59 17.53 -45.09
C LEU A 619 -14.88 17.09 -43.64
N ARG A 620 -16.18 16.97 -43.32
CA ARG A 620 -16.72 16.69 -41.99
C ARG A 620 -16.22 17.66 -40.89
N GLN A 621 -15.95 18.95 -41.18
CA GLN A 621 -15.38 19.91 -40.19
C GLN A 621 -16.41 20.53 -39.23
N SER A 622 -17.66 20.11 -39.33
CA SER A 622 -18.81 20.60 -38.55
C SER A 622 -19.63 19.44 -38.01
N CYS A 623 -20.29 19.68 -36.87
CA CYS A 623 -21.38 18.84 -36.36
C CYS A 623 -22.68 19.59 -36.68
N VAL A 624 -23.56 19.03 -37.49
CA VAL A 624 -24.80 19.69 -37.93
C VAL A 624 -26.02 18.98 -37.38
N LEU A 625 -26.97 19.77 -36.90
CA LEU A 625 -28.33 19.35 -36.59
C LEU A 625 -29.29 19.94 -37.63
N LYS A 626 -30.22 19.12 -38.12
CA LYS A 626 -31.24 19.50 -39.11
C LYS A 626 -32.59 18.92 -38.72
N THR A 627 -33.64 19.74 -38.71
CA THR A 627 -35.03 19.30 -38.46
C THR A 627 -35.80 19.14 -39.75
N ILE A 628 -36.56 18.05 -39.85
CA ILE A 628 -37.32 17.63 -41.03
C ILE A 628 -38.71 17.13 -40.62
N GLU A 629 -39.58 16.97 -41.59
CA GLU A 629 -40.95 16.45 -41.42
C GLU A 629 -41.08 15.12 -42.16
N ILE A 630 -41.58 14.08 -41.48
CA ILE A 630 -41.83 12.74 -42.02
C ILE A 630 -43.24 12.31 -41.61
N LEU A 631 -44.16 12.35 -42.56
CA LEU A 631 -45.56 11.98 -42.32
C LEU A 631 -45.69 10.46 -42.10
N PRO A 632 -46.71 9.97 -41.35
CA PRO A 632 -46.95 8.53 -41.15
C PRO A 632 -47.10 7.69 -42.44
N THR A 633 -47.36 8.35 -43.58
CA THR A 633 -47.40 7.78 -44.94
C THR A 633 -46.02 7.45 -45.53
N GLY A 634 -44.93 7.92 -44.92
CA GLY A 634 -43.56 7.80 -45.42
C GLY A 634 -43.09 8.98 -46.30
N SER A 635 -43.90 10.02 -46.49
CA SER A 635 -43.51 11.24 -47.23
C SER A 635 -42.56 12.11 -46.40
N ILE A 636 -41.50 12.64 -47.03
CA ILE A 636 -40.44 13.44 -46.38
C ILE A 636 -40.48 14.89 -46.90
N THR A 637 -40.40 15.88 -46.01
CA THR A 637 -40.21 17.31 -46.34
C THR A 637 -38.96 17.85 -45.64
N LEU A 638 -37.94 18.27 -46.41
CA LEU A 638 -36.65 18.76 -45.88
C LEU A 638 -36.60 20.26 -45.57
N SER A 639 -37.54 21.05 -46.09
CA SER A 639 -37.53 22.51 -45.98
C SER A 639 -38.87 23.02 -45.46
N ARG A 640 -38.99 23.14 -44.14
CA ARG A 640 -40.24 23.61 -43.53
C ARG A 640 -40.29 25.14 -43.50
N THR A 641 -41.36 25.72 -44.04
CA THR A 641 -41.57 27.18 -44.08
C THR A 641 -41.99 27.69 -42.69
N ILE A 642 -41.01 27.95 -41.82
CA ILE A 642 -41.27 28.50 -40.48
C ILE A 642 -41.81 29.94 -40.60
N PRO A 643 -42.91 30.30 -39.89
CA PRO A 643 -43.38 31.68 -39.84
C PRO A 643 -42.31 32.64 -39.29
N PRO A 644 -42.23 33.90 -39.77
CA PRO A 644 -41.13 34.82 -39.45
C PRO A 644 -41.22 35.43 -38.05
N LEU A 645 -41.04 34.61 -37.01
CA LEU A 645 -40.52 35.08 -35.72
C LEU A 645 -39.00 35.26 -35.83
N ALA A 646 -38.49 36.36 -35.28
CA ALA A 646 -37.06 36.69 -35.35
C ALA A 646 -36.23 35.69 -34.52
N GLY A 647 -35.54 34.78 -35.22
CA GLY A 647 -34.58 33.83 -34.62
C GLY A 647 -34.80 32.35 -34.93
N ALA A 648 -35.92 31.97 -35.56
CA ALA A 648 -36.20 30.55 -35.84
C ALA A 648 -35.37 30.01 -37.02
N ILE A 649 -34.78 28.82 -36.84
CA ILE A 649 -33.94 28.11 -37.82
C ILE A 649 -34.22 26.59 -37.76
N SER A 650 -34.10 25.90 -38.90
CA SER A 650 -34.29 24.45 -39.05
C SER A 650 -33.00 23.66 -39.30
N GLN A 651 -31.85 24.32 -39.38
CA GLN A 651 -30.53 23.71 -39.50
C GLN A 651 -29.50 24.59 -38.79
N ILE A 652 -28.55 23.97 -38.09
CA ILE A 652 -27.44 24.69 -37.42
C ILE A 652 -26.15 23.87 -37.43
N SER A 653 -25.03 24.55 -37.64
CA SER A 653 -23.68 24.03 -37.33
C SER A 653 -23.42 24.26 -35.84
N ILE A 654 -23.40 23.18 -35.05
CA ILE A 654 -23.21 23.20 -33.59
C ILE A 654 -21.75 23.57 -33.23
N ASP A 655 -20.82 23.25 -34.12
CA ASP A 655 -19.44 23.72 -34.08
C ASP A 655 -18.93 23.93 -35.51
N PHE A 656 -17.80 24.63 -35.67
CA PHE A 656 -17.00 24.66 -36.90
C PHE A 656 -15.54 24.86 -36.50
N ILE A 657 -14.72 23.82 -36.64
CA ILE A 657 -13.31 23.87 -36.22
C ILE A 657 -12.42 23.57 -37.43
N ALA A 658 -11.94 24.64 -38.05
CA ALA A 658 -11.13 24.54 -39.26
C ALA A 658 -9.91 23.61 -39.08
N ASN A 659 -9.77 22.64 -39.99
CA ASN A 659 -8.77 21.57 -39.98
C ASN A 659 -8.96 20.47 -38.90
N MET A 660 -10.17 20.32 -38.33
CA MET A 660 -10.53 19.21 -37.43
C MET A 660 -11.79 18.48 -37.92
N THR A 661 -11.82 17.15 -37.81
CA THR A 661 -12.88 16.28 -38.37
C THR A 661 -13.82 15.78 -37.28
N VAL A 662 -15.12 16.05 -37.39
CA VAL A 662 -16.16 15.49 -36.53
C VAL A 662 -16.39 14.01 -36.86
N ARG A 663 -16.63 13.20 -35.83
CA ARG A 663 -16.94 11.76 -35.92
C ARG A 663 -17.99 11.39 -34.87
N HIS A 664 -18.83 10.40 -35.21
CA HIS A 664 -19.78 9.78 -34.29
C HIS A 664 -20.62 10.78 -33.47
N PRO A 665 -21.38 11.70 -34.11
CA PRO A 665 -22.43 12.42 -33.41
C PRO A 665 -23.55 11.46 -33.00
N HIS A 666 -24.14 11.73 -31.84
CA HIS A 666 -25.22 10.95 -31.24
C HIS A 666 -26.16 11.90 -30.50
N ILE A 667 -27.48 11.73 -30.65
CA ILE A 667 -28.54 12.61 -30.15
C ILE A 667 -29.58 11.85 -29.31
N LEU A 668 -29.95 12.40 -28.15
CA LEU A 668 -31.02 11.82 -27.32
C LEU A 668 -31.90 12.90 -26.67
N PRO A 669 -33.15 12.57 -26.26
CA PRO A 669 -34.06 13.50 -25.61
C PRO A 669 -33.78 13.55 -24.11
N LEU A 670 -33.78 14.74 -23.52
CA LEU A 670 -33.46 14.93 -22.11
C LEU A 670 -34.70 14.75 -21.22
N PHE A 671 -34.69 13.70 -20.39
CA PHE A 671 -35.78 13.40 -19.46
C PHE A 671 -35.85 14.45 -18.35
N GLY A 672 -37.08 14.87 -18.03
CA GLY A 672 -37.38 15.97 -17.11
C GLY A 672 -37.77 17.27 -17.82
N VAL A 673 -37.34 17.46 -19.07
CA VAL A 673 -37.53 18.72 -19.82
C VAL A 673 -38.12 18.45 -21.20
N ASN A 674 -39.29 19.03 -21.48
CA ASN A 674 -39.79 19.12 -22.85
C ASN A 674 -38.85 20.01 -23.70
N ASP A 675 -38.90 19.84 -25.02
CA ASP A 675 -38.11 20.59 -26.02
C ASP A 675 -36.57 20.47 -25.97
N PHE A 676 -35.95 19.63 -25.13
CA PHE A 676 -34.48 19.58 -24.98
C PHE A 676 -33.83 18.26 -25.40
N PHE A 677 -32.71 18.38 -26.11
CA PHE A 677 -31.91 17.27 -26.63
C PHE A 677 -30.43 17.43 -26.24
N GLY A 678 -29.76 16.30 -25.96
CA GLY A 678 -28.33 16.22 -25.72
C GLY A 678 -27.61 15.59 -26.91
N ILE A 679 -26.61 16.27 -27.45
CA ILE A 679 -25.81 15.84 -28.60
C ILE A 679 -24.36 15.65 -28.16
N SER A 680 -23.84 14.43 -28.26
CA SER A 680 -22.42 14.11 -28.00
C SER A 680 -21.69 13.76 -29.29
N PHE A 681 -20.48 14.28 -29.48
CA PHE A 681 -19.65 13.96 -30.64
C PHE A 681 -18.14 13.99 -30.35
N SER A 682 -17.38 13.33 -31.21
CA SER A 682 -15.92 13.29 -31.19
C SER A 682 -15.34 14.23 -32.26
N ILE A 683 -14.19 14.87 -32.00
CA ILE A 683 -13.53 15.79 -32.92
C ILE A 683 -12.04 15.44 -33.04
N ASP A 684 -11.57 15.21 -34.26
CA ASP A 684 -10.27 14.67 -34.63
C ASP A 684 -9.35 15.74 -35.22
N SER A 685 -8.03 15.62 -35.04
CA SER A 685 -7.04 16.56 -35.56
C SER A 685 -5.87 15.82 -36.21
N SER A 686 -5.36 16.37 -37.31
CA SER A 686 -4.23 15.81 -38.08
C SER A 686 -2.90 15.72 -37.30
N THR A 687 -2.87 16.19 -36.04
CA THR A 687 -1.74 16.12 -35.11
C THR A 687 -2.10 15.42 -33.78
N SER A 688 -2.92 14.38 -33.84
CA SER A 688 -3.24 13.44 -32.74
C SER A 688 -3.64 14.11 -31.43
N ASN A 689 -4.80 14.79 -31.45
CA ASN A 689 -5.56 15.13 -30.26
C ASN A 689 -7.05 14.93 -30.59
N LEU A 690 -7.72 14.03 -29.87
CA LEU A 690 -9.13 13.69 -30.04
C LEU A 690 -10.02 14.32 -28.95
N TRP A 691 -10.99 15.17 -29.28
CA TRP A 691 -11.82 15.89 -28.31
C TRP A 691 -13.24 15.30 -28.22
N GLY A 692 -13.72 15.04 -27.00
CA GLY A 692 -15.11 14.67 -26.73
C GLY A 692 -15.92 15.90 -26.30
N LYS A 693 -16.94 16.28 -27.07
CA LYS A 693 -17.82 17.42 -26.79
C LYS A 693 -19.26 16.94 -26.59
N ILE A 694 -19.94 17.49 -25.58
CA ILE A 694 -21.39 17.40 -25.43
C ILE A 694 -22.00 18.80 -25.45
N VAL A 695 -23.10 18.94 -26.18
CA VAL A 695 -23.88 20.16 -26.34
C VAL A 695 -25.34 19.84 -26.04
N THR A 696 -26.00 20.76 -25.34
CA THR A 696 -27.45 20.70 -25.10
C THR A 696 -28.15 21.77 -25.92
N ILE A 697 -29.25 21.37 -26.55
CA ILE A 697 -29.94 22.17 -27.57
C ILE A 697 -31.46 22.08 -27.39
N MET A 698 -32.14 23.22 -27.53
CA MET A 698 -33.60 23.26 -27.53
C MET A 698 -34.14 23.11 -28.95
N ILE A 699 -34.92 22.05 -29.18
CA ILE A 699 -35.73 21.81 -30.37
C ILE A 699 -37.18 21.75 -29.92
N GLN A 700 -37.97 22.75 -30.28
CA GLN A 700 -39.40 22.79 -29.89
C GLN A 700 -40.19 21.64 -30.50
N ASP A 701 -41.37 21.29 -29.95
CA ASP A 701 -42.37 20.40 -30.59
C ASP A 701 -42.52 20.68 -32.10
N ASN A 702 -42.55 21.97 -32.46
CA ASN A 702 -42.62 22.40 -33.85
C ASN A 702 -41.26 22.45 -34.57
N GLY A 703 -40.25 21.65 -34.21
CA GLY A 703 -38.97 21.53 -34.92
C GLY A 703 -38.12 22.81 -35.03
N ASN A 704 -38.47 23.89 -34.34
CA ASN A 704 -37.67 25.11 -34.30
C ASN A 704 -36.47 24.89 -33.38
N ILE A 705 -35.25 25.13 -33.88
CA ILE A 705 -34.04 25.13 -33.07
C ILE A 705 -33.88 26.52 -32.46
N VAL A 706 -33.96 26.63 -31.12
CA VAL A 706 -34.12 27.93 -30.42
C VAL A 706 -32.88 28.39 -29.67
N ALA A 707 -32.13 27.47 -29.05
CA ALA A 707 -30.95 27.83 -28.27
C ALA A 707 -29.93 26.68 -28.20
N ILE A 708 -28.66 27.03 -28.45
CA ILE A 708 -27.50 26.27 -27.96
C ILE A 708 -27.20 26.76 -26.54
N SER A 709 -26.87 25.84 -25.62
CA SER A 709 -26.33 26.20 -24.31
C SER A 709 -25.09 27.11 -24.42
N LYS A 710 -25.07 28.24 -23.71
CA LYS A 710 -23.93 29.19 -23.70
C LYS A 710 -22.66 28.64 -23.00
N LYS A 711 -22.60 27.34 -22.75
CA LYS A 711 -21.60 26.67 -21.92
C LYS A 711 -21.39 25.25 -22.46
N ASP A 712 -20.83 25.18 -23.66
CA ASP A 712 -20.28 23.95 -24.25
C ASP A 712 -19.45 23.16 -23.23
N VAL A 713 -19.58 21.83 -23.26
CA VAL A 713 -18.85 20.95 -22.35
C VAL A 713 -17.96 20.02 -23.14
N ILE A 714 -16.65 20.27 -23.06
CA ILE A 714 -15.63 19.31 -23.47
C ILE A 714 -15.44 18.33 -22.31
N PHE A 715 -15.82 17.06 -22.49
CA PHE A 715 -15.77 16.01 -21.47
C PHE A 715 -14.48 15.19 -21.48
N GLU A 716 -13.77 15.19 -22.62
CA GLU A 716 -12.36 14.82 -22.72
C GLU A 716 -11.64 15.76 -23.68
N PRO A 717 -10.70 16.59 -23.20
CA PRO A 717 -10.02 17.57 -24.05
C PRO A 717 -8.88 17.01 -24.89
N PHE A 718 -8.54 15.71 -24.79
CA PHE A 718 -7.44 15.10 -25.57
C PHE A 718 -7.59 13.60 -25.92
N MET A 719 -8.62 12.86 -25.48
CA MET A 719 -8.74 11.41 -25.76
C MET A 719 -10.19 10.90 -25.99
N CYS A 720 -10.85 11.22 -27.12
CA CYS A 720 -12.19 10.69 -27.46
C CYS A 720 -12.39 10.34 -28.96
N ALA A 721 -12.44 9.05 -29.32
CA ALA A 721 -12.56 8.58 -30.72
C ALA A 721 -14.01 8.25 -31.18
N THR A 722 -14.80 7.74 -30.25
CA THR A 722 -16.22 7.34 -30.41
C THR A 722 -16.93 7.71 -29.12
N SER A 723 -18.07 8.37 -29.18
CA SER A 723 -18.87 8.79 -28.02
C SER A 723 -20.30 8.30 -28.14
N TYR A 724 -20.82 7.65 -27.09
CA TYR A 724 -22.18 7.13 -27.02
C TYR A 724 -22.83 7.57 -25.71
N PHE A 725 -24.01 8.18 -25.77
CA PHE A 725 -24.65 8.87 -24.64
C PHE A 725 -25.99 8.22 -24.33
N ILE A 726 -26.31 7.95 -23.05
CA ILE A 726 -27.60 7.35 -22.66
C ILE A 726 -28.15 7.92 -21.34
N PRO A 727 -29.48 7.89 -21.10
CA PRO A 727 -30.04 8.09 -19.77
C PRO A 727 -29.66 6.96 -18.80
N LEU A 728 -29.44 7.31 -17.53
CA LEU A 728 -29.31 6.34 -16.43
C LEU A 728 -30.59 6.20 -15.61
N SER A 729 -31.29 7.30 -15.37
CA SER A 729 -32.53 7.33 -14.60
C SER A 729 -33.50 8.36 -15.17
N PHE A 730 -34.73 7.94 -15.45
CA PHE A 730 -35.84 8.80 -15.91
C PHE A 730 -36.31 9.83 -14.87
N VAL A 731 -35.72 9.86 -13.67
CA VAL A 731 -36.20 10.63 -12.51
C VAL A 731 -35.18 11.67 -12.00
N ASN A 732 -33.89 11.51 -12.33
CA ASN A 732 -32.79 12.18 -11.62
C ASN A 732 -31.87 13.04 -12.50
N GLU A 733 -32.32 13.53 -13.68
CA GLU A 733 -31.54 14.43 -14.56
C GLU A 733 -30.13 13.87 -14.95
N LEU A 734 -29.99 12.53 -14.94
CA LEU A 734 -28.71 11.82 -14.90
C LEU A 734 -28.51 10.87 -16.08
N TYR A 735 -27.32 10.95 -16.68
CA TYR A 735 -26.94 10.29 -17.93
C TYR A 735 -25.54 9.66 -17.84
N ALA A 736 -25.21 8.75 -18.75
CA ALA A 736 -23.87 8.20 -18.93
C ALA A 736 -23.32 8.48 -20.34
N ILE A 737 -22.03 8.80 -20.42
CA ILE A 737 -21.25 8.85 -21.66
C ILE A 737 -20.27 7.69 -21.64
N VAL A 738 -20.37 6.78 -22.61
CA VAL A 738 -19.33 5.79 -22.93
C VAL A 738 -18.47 6.32 -24.07
N TYR A 739 -17.15 6.18 -23.97
CA TYR A 739 -16.26 6.54 -25.08
C TYR A 739 -14.96 5.73 -25.12
N ARG A 740 -14.25 5.86 -26.24
CA ARG A 740 -12.92 5.27 -26.49
C ARG A 740 -11.82 6.32 -26.38
N SER A 741 -10.76 6.02 -25.63
CA SER A 741 -9.57 6.85 -25.51
C SER A 741 -8.54 6.62 -26.64
N GLU A 742 -7.53 7.51 -26.76
CA GLU A 742 -6.38 7.31 -27.66
C GLU A 742 -5.51 6.08 -27.30
N SER A 743 -5.59 5.56 -26.08
CA SER A 743 -4.95 4.29 -25.68
C SER A 743 -5.79 3.05 -26.01
N ASN A 744 -6.92 3.23 -26.72
CA ASN A 744 -7.98 2.26 -26.99
C ASN A 744 -8.81 1.81 -25.77
N ASP A 745 -8.50 2.32 -24.58
CA ASP A 745 -9.26 2.00 -23.37
C ASP A 745 -10.71 2.47 -23.50
N GLY A 746 -11.61 1.69 -22.91
CA GLY A 746 -12.98 2.13 -22.66
C GLY A 746 -13.05 3.03 -21.44
N VAL A 747 -13.93 4.02 -21.51
CA VAL A 747 -14.28 4.86 -20.37
C VAL A 747 -15.79 5.02 -20.32
N ILE A 748 -16.35 5.05 -19.11
CA ILE A 748 -17.73 5.47 -18.86
C ILE A 748 -17.72 6.54 -17.78
N LYS A 749 -18.35 7.68 -18.05
CA LYS A 749 -18.58 8.77 -17.09
C LYS A 749 -20.07 8.98 -16.91
N THR A 750 -20.47 9.48 -15.75
CA THR A 750 -21.84 9.95 -15.49
C THR A 750 -21.88 11.48 -15.51
N ILE A 751 -22.99 12.07 -15.96
CA ILE A 751 -23.20 13.53 -16.00
C ILE A 751 -24.61 13.90 -15.56
N GLU A 752 -24.75 15.10 -15.01
CA GLU A 752 -26.04 15.70 -14.62
C GLU A 752 -26.37 16.84 -15.58
N VAL A 753 -27.54 16.76 -16.22
CA VAL A 753 -28.06 17.77 -17.16
C VAL A 753 -29.42 18.24 -16.65
N GLY A 754 -29.43 19.42 -16.03
CA GLY A 754 -30.57 19.88 -15.25
C GLY A 754 -31.72 20.42 -16.09
N ASN A 755 -32.88 20.64 -15.43
CA ASN A 755 -34.13 21.08 -16.06
C ASN A 755 -34.12 22.44 -16.78
N ASP A 756 -33.01 23.19 -16.76
CA ASP A 756 -32.78 24.39 -17.57
C ASP A 756 -32.00 24.11 -18.88
N GLY A 757 -31.74 22.83 -19.16
CA GLY A 757 -30.90 22.37 -20.27
C GLY A 757 -29.41 22.66 -20.07
N HIS A 758 -28.97 23.09 -18.89
CA HIS A 758 -27.54 23.23 -18.61
C HIS A 758 -26.94 21.90 -18.12
N VAL A 759 -25.70 21.62 -18.53
CA VAL A 759 -24.90 20.55 -17.91
C VAL A 759 -24.38 21.09 -16.57
N HIS A 760 -25.00 20.64 -15.47
CA HIS A 760 -24.74 21.12 -14.11
C HIS A 760 -23.43 20.53 -13.62
N ASN A 761 -23.33 19.19 -13.61
CA ASN A 761 -22.07 18.48 -13.50
C ASN A 761 -21.46 18.31 -14.89
N ASN A 762 -20.86 19.41 -15.37
CA ASN A 762 -19.85 19.34 -16.42
C ASN A 762 -18.78 18.34 -15.97
N PRO A 763 -18.46 17.25 -16.70
CA PRO A 763 -17.42 16.26 -16.36
C PRO A 763 -16.00 16.79 -16.07
N ILE A 764 -15.73 18.10 -16.25
CA ILE A 764 -14.55 18.79 -15.69
C ILE A 764 -14.64 18.92 -14.14
N LYS A 765 -15.83 18.69 -13.55
CA LYS A 765 -16.10 18.68 -12.11
C LYS A 765 -16.03 17.28 -11.50
N ASP A 766 -16.69 16.26 -12.06
CA ASP A 766 -16.57 14.86 -11.61
C ASP A 766 -15.31 14.19 -12.19
N LEU A 767 -14.18 14.82 -11.85
CA LEU A 767 -12.92 14.64 -12.55
C LEU A 767 -11.88 13.92 -11.68
N ALA A 768 -12.10 12.62 -11.46
CA ALA A 768 -10.98 11.69 -11.28
C ALA A 768 -10.22 11.44 -12.59
N GLU A 769 -10.82 11.78 -13.74
CA GLU A 769 -10.24 11.63 -15.08
C GLU A 769 -10.36 12.92 -15.91
N ILE A 770 -9.23 13.62 -16.09
CA ILE A 770 -8.75 13.76 -17.47
C ILE A 770 -8.00 12.46 -17.75
N GLY A 771 -8.25 11.83 -18.89
CA GLY A 771 -7.37 10.77 -19.40
C GLY A 771 -5.94 11.31 -19.57
N GLY A 772 -5.08 11.08 -18.56
CA GLY A 772 -3.80 11.79 -18.48
C GLY A 772 -3.96 13.28 -18.18
N LEU A 773 -4.24 13.64 -16.92
CA LEU A 773 -4.08 15.02 -16.43
C LEU A 773 -2.58 15.37 -16.32
N LYS A 774 -1.79 15.18 -17.41
CA LYS A 774 -0.32 15.10 -17.38
C LYS A 774 0.27 16.44 -16.96
N SER A 775 0.40 16.63 -15.66
CA SER A 775 0.59 17.94 -15.06
C SER A 775 1.44 17.83 -13.81
N TYR A 776 2.39 18.73 -13.71
CA TYR A 776 3.26 18.81 -12.56
C TYR A 776 2.57 19.72 -11.55
N VAL A 777 2.13 19.17 -10.42
CA VAL A 777 1.73 19.98 -9.27
C VAL A 777 3.01 20.50 -8.63
N ASN A 778 3.11 21.81 -8.44
CA ASN A 778 4.31 22.41 -7.86
C ASN A 778 4.03 23.05 -6.50
N ALA A 779 2.80 23.50 -6.23
CA ALA A 779 2.39 23.99 -4.92
C ALA A 779 0.87 23.91 -4.69
N GLU A 780 0.49 23.94 -3.42
CA GLU A 780 -0.87 23.90 -2.89
C GLU A 780 -0.97 24.76 -1.61
N THR A 781 -2.18 25.18 -1.25
CA THR A 781 -2.47 25.81 0.05
C THR A 781 -3.96 25.67 0.41
N LEU A 782 -4.36 25.97 1.64
CA LEU A 782 -5.77 25.97 2.06
C LEU A 782 -6.38 27.38 2.02
N THR A 783 -7.70 27.46 1.84
CA THR A 783 -8.47 28.68 2.13
C THR A 783 -8.41 29.03 3.62
N SER A 784 -8.63 30.31 3.98
CA SER A 784 -8.48 30.74 5.38
C SER A 784 -9.52 30.12 6.34
N ASP A 785 -10.67 29.76 5.80
CA ASP A 785 -11.77 29.02 6.45
C ASP A 785 -11.60 27.48 6.44
N LYS A 786 -10.54 26.98 5.79
CA LYS A 786 -10.25 25.56 5.53
C LYS A 786 -11.38 24.78 4.83
N GLN A 787 -12.21 25.45 4.03
CA GLN A 787 -13.25 24.80 3.22
C GLN A 787 -12.75 24.29 1.86
N TYR A 788 -11.65 24.82 1.33
CA TYR A 788 -11.08 24.40 0.04
C TYR A 788 -9.55 24.31 0.06
N VAL A 789 -9.00 23.37 -0.69
CA VAL A 789 -7.59 23.39 -1.14
C VAL A 789 -7.52 24.19 -2.42
N ILE A 790 -6.49 25.02 -2.56
CA ILE A 790 -6.12 25.77 -3.76
C ILE A 790 -4.84 25.13 -4.30
N ASN A 791 -4.97 24.43 -5.43
CA ASN A 791 -3.88 23.70 -6.08
C ASN A 791 -3.35 24.47 -7.29
N VAL A 792 -2.03 24.47 -7.54
CA VAL A 792 -1.44 25.12 -8.71
C VAL A 792 -0.61 24.15 -9.56
N TYR A 793 -0.95 24.11 -10.84
CA TYR A 793 -0.51 23.11 -11.80
C TYR A 793 0.24 23.74 -12.99
N ARG A 794 1.21 22.98 -13.51
CA ARG A 794 1.79 23.15 -14.84
C ARG A 794 1.23 22.06 -15.75
N GLY A 795 0.34 22.40 -16.68
CA GLY A 795 -0.25 21.44 -17.63
C GLY A 795 0.67 21.04 -18.78
N VAL A 796 0.30 19.98 -19.52
CA VAL A 796 0.98 19.50 -20.76
C VAL A 796 1.44 20.63 -21.67
N ASN A 797 0.51 21.50 -22.03
CA ASN A 797 0.69 22.56 -23.02
C ASN A 797 1.22 23.84 -22.37
N ALA A 798 2.10 23.69 -21.37
CA ALA A 798 2.83 24.74 -20.67
C ALA A 798 2.01 25.79 -19.89
N GLN A 799 0.70 25.60 -19.81
CA GLN A 799 -0.24 26.47 -19.10
C GLN A 799 -0.02 26.41 -17.58
N ILE A 800 -0.20 27.55 -16.90
CA ILE A 800 -0.35 27.60 -15.44
C ILE A 800 -1.85 27.62 -15.12
N MET A 801 -2.30 26.63 -14.36
CA MET A 801 -3.69 26.51 -13.92
C MET A 801 -3.78 26.54 -12.39
N VAL A 802 -4.88 27.07 -11.87
CA VAL A 802 -5.30 26.94 -10.47
C VAL A 802 -6.62 26.20 -10.43
N LYS A 803 -6.79 25.31 -9.46
CA LYS A 803 -8.10 24.71 -9.17
C LYS A 803 -8.38 24.71 -7.68
N THR A 804 -9.65 24.74 -7.32
CA THR A 804 -10.12 24.58 -5.94
C THR A 804 -10.79 23.24 -5.75
N VAL A 805 -10.54 22.58 -4.61
CA VAL A 805 -11.17 21.30 -4.23
C VAL A 805 -11.78 21.46 -2.85
N LYS A 806 -13.05 21.11 -2.68
CA LYS A 806 -13.74 21.23 -1.40
C LYS A 806 -13.22 20.19 -0.41
N VAL A 807 -13.04 20.59 0.85
CA VAL A 807 -12.60 19.72 1.94
C VAL A 807 -13.55 19.84 3.13
N SER A 808 -13.74 18.73 3.83
CA SER A 808 -14.57 18.65 5.02
C SER A 808 -13.71 18.45 6.25
N THR A 809 -13.61 19.49 7.08
CA THR A 809 -12.86 19.48 8.34
C THR A 809 -13.48 18.52 9.37
N ALA A 810 -14.79 18.26 9.28
CA ALA A 810 -15.54 17.39 10.18
C ALA A 810 -15.38 15.90 9.85
N THR A 811 -15.50 15.52 8.56
CA THR A 811 -15.35 14.12 8.12
C THR A 811 -13.91 13.75 7.74
N LYS A 812 -12.99 14.72 7.74
CA LYS A 812 -11.60 14.58 7.27
C LYS A 812 -11.50 14.02 5.85
N THR A 813 -12.38 14.46 4.97
CA THR A 813 -12.40 14.06 3.55
C THR A 813 -12.06 15.23 2.63
N ILE A 814 -11.48 14.91 1.48
CA ILE A 814 -11.34 15.79 0.32
C ILE A 814 -12.34 15.34 -0.73
N ALA A 815 -13.00 16.29 -1.41
CA ALA A 815 -13.86 15.98 -2.54
C ALA A 815 -13.00 15.45 -3.70
N GLN A 816 -13.54 14.53 -4.49
CA GLN A 816 -12.92 14.07 -5.74
C GLN A 816 -13.16 15.05 -6.89
N THR A 817 -13.80 16.18 -6.60
CA THR A 817 -14.35 17.12 -7.57
C THR A 817 -13.77 18.52 -7.44
N PHE A 818 -13.48 19.15 -8.58
CA PHE A 818 -13.02 20.54 -8.60
C PHE A 818 -14.21 21.50 -8.46
N THR A 819 -14.15 22.36 -7.45
CA THR A 819 -15.17 23.38 -7.21
C THR A 819 -15.12 24.47 -8.29
N ASP A 820 -13.90 24.90 -8.65
CA ASP A 820 -13.61 25.79 -9.79
C ASP A 820 -12.21 25.50 -10.37
N SER A 821 -11.97 25.94 -11.60
CA SER A 821 -10.73 25.73 -12.36
C SER A 821 -10.44 26.92 -13.28
N LYS A 822 -9.26 27.54 -13.12
CA LYS A 822 -8.87 28.77 -13.83
C LYS A 822 -7.49 28.65 -14.47
N ILE A 823 -7.42 28.91 -15.78
CA ILE A 823 -6.13 29.15 -16.45
C ILE A 823 -5.64 30.56 -16.05
N ILE A 824 -4.45 30.64 -15.46
CA ILE A 824 -3.78 31.90 -15.11
C ILE A 824 -2.90 32.39 -16.26
N GLU A 825 -2.18 31.49 -16.92
CA GLU A 825 -1.23 31.81 -17.99
C GLU A 825 -1.30 30.74 -19.07
N LEU A 826 -1.32 31.18 -20.34
CA LEU A 826 -1.30 30.28 -21.49
C LEU A 826 0.14 29.92 -21.86
N GLY A 827 0.36 28.67 -22.29
CA GLY A 827 1.60 28.30 -22.96
C GLY A 827 1.63 28.83 -24.38
N TYR A 828 2.74 29.46 -24.77
CA TYR A 828 2.95 29.88 -26.15
C TYR A 828 3.39 28.68 -27.02
N THR A 829 2.97 28.65 -28.28
CA THR A 829 3.57 27.76 -29.28
C THR A 829 4.87 28.36 -29.80
N SER A 830 5.87 27.51 -30.02
CA SER A 830 6.99 27.83 -30.91
C SER A 830 6.57 27.65 -32.37
N SER A 831 7.37 28.16 -33.32
CA SER A 831 7.16 27.99 -34.77
C SER A 831 7.10 26.52 -35.22
N ASN A 832 7.53 25.59 -34.37
CA ASN A 832 7.67 24.17 -34.67
C ASN A 832 6.58 23.34 -33.95
N GLY A 833 5.46 23.96 -33.55
CA GLY A 833 4.34 23.32 -32.85
C GLY A 833 4.61 22.93 -31.39
N THR A 834 5.84 23.07 -30.90
CA THR A 834 6.23 22.67 -29.53
C THR A 834 5.81 23.73 -28.52
N PHE A 835 5.15 23.33 -27.41
CA PHE A 835 4.66 24.24 -26.37
C PHE A 835 5.77 24.71 -25.40
N ASN A 836 5.72 26.00 -25.04
CA ASN A 836 6.77 26.69 -24.30
C ASN A 836 6.54 26.71 -22.78
N ALA A 837 7.14 25.73 -22.10
CA ALA A 837 7.00 25.41 -20.67
C ALA A 837 7.15 26.57 -19.67
N SER A 838 6.05 27.03 -19.04
CA SER A 838 6.14 27.67 -17.73
C SER A 838 6.60 26.65 -16.66
N TYR A 839 7.36 27.07 -15.64
CA TYR A 839 7.98 26.20 -14.63
C TYR A 839 7.68 26.64 -13.18
N ALA A 840 7.68 25.63 -12.29
CA ALA A 840 7.36 25.65 -10.86
C ALA A 840 6.63 26.87 -10.28
N PRO A 841 5.28 26.91 -10.38
CA PRO A 841 4.49 27.82 -9.56
C PRO A 841 4.56 27.48 -8.07
N ILE A 842 4.83 28.50 -7.25
CA ILE A 842 4.72 28.49 -5.78
C ILE A 842 3.54 29.39 -5.39
N ILE A 843 2.54 28.84 -4.67
CA ILE A 843 1.43 29.62 -4.10
C ILE A 843 1.70 29.95 -2.63
N ILE A 844 1.37 31.17 -2.22
CA ILE A 844 1.35 31.59 -0.81
C ILE A 844 0.08 32.41 -0.48
N PRO A 845 -0.47 32.26 0.73
CA PRO A 845 -1.55 33.13 1.22
C PRO A 845 -1.03 34.54 1.53
N ILE A 846 -1.83 35.54 1.14
CA ILE A 846 -1.64 36.95 1.50
C ILE A 846 -2.48 37.26 2.74
N LYS A 847 -3.78 37.48 2.57
CA LYS A 847 -4.77 37.84 3.61
C LYS A 847 -6.19 37.73 3.03
N ASN A 848 -7.23 37.54 3.85
CA ASN A 848 -8.65 37.61 3.44
C ASN A 848 -8.96 36.90 2.11
N ASP A 849 -8.53 35.64 2.01
CA ASP A 849 -8.65 34.77 0.84
C ASP A 849 -8.09 35.32 -0.49
N VAL A 850 -7.08 36.19 -0.38
CA VAL A 850 -6.15 36.56 -1.44
C VAL A 850 -4.87 35.71 -1.37
N TYR A 851 -4.39 35.27 -2.52
CA TYR A 851 -3.20 34.42 -2.69
C TYR A 851 -2.30 34.98 -3.79
N ALA A 852 -0.99 34.76 -3.69
CA ALA A 852 -0.02 35.11 -4.72
C ALA A 852 0.70 33.85 -5.23
N ILE A 853 0.88 33.77 -6.55
CA ILE A 853 1.46 32.63 -7.25
C ILE A 853 2.67 33.13 -8.04
N ALA A 854 3.88 32.73 -7.63
CA ALA A 854 5.13 33.07 -8.30
C ALA A 854 5.61 31.91 -9.17
N TYR A 855 5.93 32.15 -10.45
CA TYR A 855 6.36 31.13 -11.42
C TYR A 855 7.36 31.68 -12.44
N CYS A 856 8.01 30.79 -13.18
CA CYS A 856 8.83 31.12 -14.35
C CYS A 856 7.99 30.95 -15.63
N HIS A 857 8.02 31.92 -16.53
CA HIS A 857 7.29 31.89 -17.81
C HIS A 857 8.25 31.89 -19.00
N TYR A 858 8.25 30.83 -19.81
CA TYR A 858 9.18 30.62 -20.92
C TYR A 858 8.60 31.10 -22.26
N MET A 859 9.41 31.81 -23.04
CA MET A 859 9.09 32.33 -24.37
C MET A 859 10.28 32.09 -25.31
N THR A 860 10.05 31.58 -26.52
CA THR A 860 11.14 31.20 -27.45
C THR A 860 11.67 32.31 -28.34
N VAL A 861 10.89 33.35 -28.64
CA VAL A 861 11.27 34.38 -29.62
C VAL A 861 10.99 35.80 -29.10
N PRO A 862 12.03 36.56 -28.69
CA PRO A 862 13.37 36.08 -28.34
C PRO A 862 13.33 35.09 -27.16
N MET A 863 14.41 34.33 -26.95
CA MET A 863 14.51 33.45 -25.80
C MET A 863 14.52 34.27 -24.49
N PHE A 864 13.40 34.25 -23.78
CA PHE A 864 13.21 34.93 -22.50
C PHE A 864 12.48 34.01 -21.52
N HIS A 865 12.89 34.08 -20.26
CA HIS A 865 12.28 33.35 -19.16
C HIS A 865 11.96 34.38 -18.08
N HIS A 866 10.70 34.76 -17.95
CA HIS A 866 10.25 35.87 -17.12
C HIS A 866 9.83 35.42 -15.72
N GLY A 867 10.22 36.18 -14.69
CA GLY A 867 9.72 36.00 -13.33
C GLY A 867 8.37 36.65 -13.16
N ARG A 868 7.31 35.86 -13.02
CA ARG A 868 5.94 36.38 -12.86
C ARG A 868 5.38 36.07 -11.49
N ILE A 869 4.60 37.02 -10.98
CA ILE A 869 3.67 36.85 -9.87
C ILE A 869 2.27 37.14 -10.39
N VAL A 870 1.31 36.30 -10.04
CA VAL A 870 -0.11 36.55 -10.25
C VAL A 870 -0.82 36.47 -8.92
N THR A 871 -1.64 37.47 -8.61
CA THR A 871 -2.51 37.46 -7.44
C THR A 871 -3.93 37.05 -7.81
N ILE A 872 -4.53 36.23 -6.96
CA ILE A 872 -5.89 35.70 -7.12
C ILE A 872 -6.68 35.91 -5.84
N GLN A 873 -8.01 35.94 -5.96
CA GLN A 873 -8.92 35.76 -4.83
C GLN A 873 -9.66 34.44 -5.00
N VAL A 874 -9.93 33.76 -3.89
CA VAL A 874 -10.86 32.63 -3.82
C VAL A 874 -12.00 33.01 -2.89
N ASN A 875 -13.25 32.87 -3.33
CA ASN A 875 -14.40 33.21 -2.48
C ASN A 875 -14.85 32.01 -1.60
N ALA A 876 -15.82 32.24 -0.70
CA ALA A 876 -16.38 31.19 0.16
C ALA A 876 -17.12 30.06 -0.58
N THR A 877 -17.39 30.20 -1.89
CA THR A 877 -17.91 29.13 -2.76
C THR A 877 -16.82 28.48 -3.60
N GLY A 878 -15.53 28.70 -3.28
CA GLY A 878 -14.38 28.14 -3.96
C GLY A 878 -14.08 28.71 -5.35
N CYS A 879 -14.79 29.76 -5.80
CA CYS A 879 -14.60 30.35 -7.13
C CYS A 879 -13.36 31.25 -7.19
N ILE A 880 -12.61 31.18 -8.30
CA ILE A 880 -11.29 31.79 -8.50
C ILE A 880 -11.41 33.03 -9.41
N SER A 881 -11.04 34.20 -8.88
CA SER A 881 -10.84 35.42 -9.67
C SER A 881 -9.36 35.79 -9.73
N ILE A 882 -8.93 36.42 -10.83
CA ILE A 882 -7.57 36.94 -10.98
C ILE A 882 -7.61 38.44 -10.67
N ILE A 883 -6.72 38.89 -9.79
CA ILE A 883 -6.62 40.29 -9.37
C ILE A 883 -5.64 41.02 -10.28
N GLU A 884 -4.38 40.57 -10.32
CA GLU A 884 -3.31 41.26 -11.04
C GLU A 884 -2.24 40.28 -11.54
N ARG A 885 -1.54 40.65 -12.62
CA ARG A 885 -0.35 39.96 -13.12
C ARG A 885 0.82 40.94 -13.15
N TYR A 886 1.98 40.55 -12.61
CA TYR A 886 3.19 41.37 -12.58
C TYR A 886 4.41 40.56 -13.00
N THR A 887 5.31 41.17 -13.78
CA THR A 887 6.62 40.58 -14.11
C THR A 887 7.69 41.28 -13.26
N PHE A 888 8.32 40.54 -12.34
CA PHE A 888 9.30 41.06 -11.38
C PHE A 888 10.76 40.90 -11.81
N ASP A 889 11.04 40.03 -12.78
CA ASP A 889 12.32 40.01 -13.48
C ASP A 889 12.13 39.68 -14.97
N ASN A 890 12.71 40.51 -15.82
CA ASN A 890 12.71 40.34 -17.28
C ASN A 890 13.94 39.54 -17.76
N ASN A 891 14.93 39.32 -16.88
CA ASN A 891 16.11 38.54 -17.23
C ASN A 891 15.78 37.05 -17.23
N LEU A 892 16.30 36.33 -18.24
CA LEU A 892 16.36 34.87 -18.32
C LEU A 892 16.57 34.22 -16.93
N MET A 893 15.51 33.68 -16.32
CA MET A 893 15.53 32.88 -15.08
C MET A 893 15.33 31.39 -15.34
N ASN A 894 15.90 30.54 -14.49
CA ASN A 894 15.73 29.09 -14.62
C ASN A 894 14.41 28.63 -13.94
N ASN A 895 14.16 29.15 -12.73
CA ASN A 895 12.96 28.91 -11.93
C ASN A 895 12.94 29.89 -10.73
N PRO A 896 11.80 30.36 -10.21
CA PRO A 896 11.73 30.70 -8.79
C PRO A 896 11.92 29.41 -7.98
N PHE A 897 12.93 29.36 -7.11
CA PHE A 897 13.11 28.23 -6.20
C PHE A 897 12.31 28.41 -4.92
N LEU A 898 12.08 29.66 -4.52
CA LEU A 898 11.35 29.98 -3.29
C LEU A 898 10.70 31.36 -3.37
N PHE A 899 9.49 31.45 -2.81
CA PHE A 899 8.75 32.70 -2.60
C PHE A 899 8.16 32.68 -1.18
N THR A 900 8.52 33.63 -0.32
CA THR A 900 8.20 33.59 1.12
C THR A 900 7.90 34.97 1.70
N PRO A 901 6.97 35.11 2.69
CA PRO A 901 6.77 36.36 3.41
C PRO A 901 7.99 36.74 4.27
N ILE A 902 8.44 37.99 4.14
CA ILE A 902 9.45 38.62 5.01
C ILE A 902 8.76 39.09 6.28
N ASN A 903 7.68 39.87 6.13
CA ASN A 903 6.87 40.35 7.25
C ASN A 903 5.39 40.45 6.83
N LYS A 904 4.55 39.57 7.40
CA LYS A 904 3.11 39.51 7.08
C LYS A 904 2.36 40.81 7.43
N THR A 905 2.78 41.54 8.45
CA THR A 905 2.15 42.82 8.84
C THR A 905 2.39 43.92 7.81
N ASN A 906 3.51 43.85 7.07
CA ASN A 906 3.94 44.88 6.13
C ASN A 906 3.82 44.46 4.66
N GLY A 907 3.39 43.23 4.36
CA GLY A 907 3.15 42.73 3.00
C GLY A 907 4.40 42.68 2.11
N PHE A 908 5.58 42.46 2.69
CA PHE A 908 6.82 42.26 1.94
C PHE A 908 7.13 40.76 1.77
N TYR A 909 7.51 40.38 0.56
CA TYR A 909 7.79 39.00 0.17
C TYR A 909 9.16 38.88 -0.52
N ALA A 910 9.92 37.82 -0.24
CA ALA A 910 11.20 37.54 -0.87
C ALA A 910 11.04 36.43 -1.91
N ALA A 911 11.51 36.68 -3.14
CA ALA A 911 11.70 35.68 -4.18
C ALA A 911 13.20 35.36 -4.31
N ALA A 912 13.58 34.09 -4.20
CA ALA A 912 14.94 33.60 -4.41
C ALA A 912 15.01 32.66 -5.63
N TYR A 913 15.95 32.91 -6.53
CA TYR A 913 15.95 32.33 -7.88
C TYR A 913 17.34 32.26 -8.52
N GLN A 914 17.46 31.41 -9.55
CA GLN A 914 18.64 31.34 -10.43
C GLN A 914 18.40 32.12 -11.71
N LEU A 915 19.32 33.02 -12.05
CA LEU A 915 19.42 33.57 -13.41
C LEU A 915 19.93 32.46 -14.34
N TYR A 916 19.19 32.14 -15.41
CA TYR A 916 19.51 31.08 -16.37
C TYR A 916 20.82 31.36 -17.12
N SER A 917 21.00 32.59 -17.61
CA SER A 917 22.16 32.98 -18.43
C SER A 917 23.49 33.01 -17.67
N THR A 918 23.51 33.56 -16.46
CA THR A 918 24.72 33.66 -15.61
C THR A 918 24.83 32.55 -14.56
N SER A 919 23.77 31.77 -14.36
CA SER A 919 23.61 30.79 -13.27
C SER A 919 23.63 31.37 -11.84
N GLN A 920 23.72 32.69 -11.67
CA GLN A 920 23.86 33.37 -10.38
C GLN A 920 22.64 33.22 -9.47
N GLY A 921 22.89 33.18 -8.14
CA GLY A 921 21.85 33.22 -7.12
C GLY A 921 21.42 34.66 -6.81
N LYS A 922 20.17 34.99 -7.14
CA LYS A 922 19.58 36.32 -6.94
C LYS A 922 18.39 36.23 -5.99
N ILE A 923 18.24 37.26 -5.17
CA ILE A 923 17.09 37.50 -4.30
C ILE A 923 16.49 38.87 -4.62
N ALA A 924 15.17 38.95 -4.68
CA ALA A 924 14.43 40.19 -4.84
C ALA A 924 13.30 40.27 -3.82
N THR A 925 12.98 41.48 -3.37
CA THR A 925 11.85 41.75 -2.48
C THR A 925 10.72 42.43 -3.25
N ILE A 926 9.50 41.95 -3.06
CA ILE A 926 8.30 42.43 -3.74
C ILE A 926 7.30 42.91 -2.67
N LYS A 927 6.67 44.06 -2.90
CA LYS A 927 5.61 44.60 -2.04
C LYS A 927 4.24 44.24 -2.63
N ILE A 928 3.43 43.53 -1.85
CA ILE A 928 2.05 43.18 -2.18
C ILE A 928 1.13 43.77 -1.09
N GLY A 929 -0.07 44.22 -1.48
CA GLY A 929 -1.11 44.69 -0.58
C GLY A 929 -2.02 43.57 -0.08
N ASP A 930 -2.70 43.81 1.04
CA ASP A 930 -3.71 42.90 1.60
C ASP A 930 -4.84 42.54 0.62
N ASN A 931 -5.10 43.41 -0.36
CA ASN A 931 -6.06 43.26 -1.44
C ASN A 931 -5.48 42.57 -2.70
N GLY A 932 -4.24 42.09 -2.66
CA GLY A 932 -3.57 41.46 -3.80
C GLY A 932 -2.97 42.42 -4.83
N HIS A 933 -3.01 43.74 -4.61
CA HIS A 933 -2.34 44.68 -5.50
C HIS A 933 -0.81 44.58 -5.38
N ILE A 934 -0.10 44.52 -6.50
CA ILE A 934 1.34 44.32 -6.59
C ILE A 934 2.03 45.67 -6.85
N PHE A 935 2.64 46.24 -5.81
CA PHE A 935 3.38 47.51 -5.89
C PHE A 935 4.77 47.36 -6.57
N GLY A 936 5.16 46.11 -6.87
CA GLY A 936 6.38 45.78 -7.61
C GLY A 936 7.60 45.46 -6.75
N VAL A 937 8.76 45.42 -7.39
CA VAL A 937 10.06 45.14 -6.75
C VAL A 937 10.53 46.34 -5.92
N VAL A 938 10.95 46.08 -4.69
CA VAL A 938 11.44 47.06 -3.72
C VAL A 938 12.96 47.13 -3.73
N ASP A 939 13.62 45.97 -3.69
CA ASP A 939 15.07 45.85 -3.80
C ASP A 939 15.45 44.49 -4.43
N SER A 940 16.65 44.38 -4.97
CA SER A 940 17.23 43.08 -5.37
C SER A 940 18.75 43.03 -5.24
N TRP A 941 19.27 41.82 -5.05
CA TRP A 941 20.69 41.56 -4.85
C TRP A 941 21.09 40.18 -5.40
N VAL A 942 22.21 40.11 -6.11
CA VAL A 942 22.88 38.84 -6.42
C VAL A 942 23.73 38.47 -5.20
N PHE A 943 23.22 37.53 -4.39
CA PHE A 943 23.83 37.13 -3.11
C PHE A 943 24.89 36.03 -3.29
N GLU A 944 24.83 35.29 -4.39
CA GLU A 944 25.79 34.26 -4.76
C GLU A 944 26.21 34.46 -6.22
N ALA A 945 27.51 34.59 -6.48
CA ALA A 945 28.07 34.90 -7.80
C ALA A 945 28.08 33.67 -8.75
N VAL A 946 27.46 32.57 -8.31
CA VAL A 946 27.71 31.19 -8.71
C VAL A 946 26.38 30.43 -8.88
N ARG A 947 26.44 29.24 -9.49
CA ARG A 947 25.39 28.21 -9.67
C ARG A 947 24.59 27.86 -8.40
N CYS A 948 23.76 28.78 -7.90
CA CYS A 948 22.79 28.52 -6.82
C CYS A 948 21.59 27.73 -7.37
N ARG A 949 21.28 26.56 -6.80
CA ARG A 949 20.14 25.72 -7.16
C ARG A 949 19.44 25.12 -5.95
N GLU A 950 18.19 24.71 -6.14
CA GLU A 950 17.44 23.90 -5.18
C GLU A 950 17.40 24.55 -3.79
N SER A 951 17.15 25.87 -3.74
CA SER A 951 17.32 26.67 -2.52
C SER A 951 16.07 26.70 -1.63
N SER A 952 16.22 26.34 -0.37
CA SER A 952 15.23 26.50 0.70
C SER A 952 15.64 27.64 1.65
N MET A 953 14.68 28.35 2.25
CA MET A 953 14.91 29.55 3.05
C MET A 953 13.99 29.57 4.27
N VAL A 954 14.55 29.96 5.41
CA VAL A 954 13.84 30.06 6.69
C VAL A 954 14.20 31.35 7.43
N SER A 955 13.24 31.94 8.13
CA SER A 955 13.50 33.08 9.03
C SER A 955 14.26 32.60 10.27
N VAL A 956 15.40 33.22 10.54
CA VAL A 956 16.20 32.95 11.75
C VAL A 956 15.63 33.73 12.93
N GLY A 957 15.34 35.03 12.73
CA GLY A 957 14.72 35.89 13.72
C GLY A 957 14.82 37.36 13.35
N GLY A 958 13.75 38.13 13.60
CA GLY A 958 13.66 39.52 13.16
C GLY A 958 13.87 39.64 11.64
N ASP A 959 14.84 40.45 11.24
CA ASP A 959 15.22 40.68 9.84
C ASP A 959 16.19 39.61 9.26
N VAL A 960 16.58 38.59 10.02
CA VAL A 960 17.63 37.62 9.62
C VAL A 960 17.01 36.37 9.00
N TYR A 961 17.56 35.94 7.85
CA TYR A 961 17.13 34.76 7.11
C TYR A 961 18.32 33.86 6.77
N ALA A 962 18.10 32.55 6.80
CA ALA A 962 19.04 31.54 6.33
C ALA A 962 18.55 30.96 5.00
N ILE A 963 19.46 30.73 4.05
CA ILE A 963 19.21 30.04 2.78
C ILE A 963 20.14 28.83 2.71
N MET A 964 19.56 27.64 2.53
CA MET A 964 20.27 26.38 2.29
C MET A 964 20.12 26.02 0.80
N TYR A 965 21.22 25.76 0.10
CA TYR A 965 21.21 25.55 -1.35
C TYR A 965 22.39 24.70 -1.85
N ARG A 966 22.27 24.24 -3.09
CA ARG A 966 23.32 23.54 -3.84
C ARG A 966 24.13 24.51 -4.68
N ASP A 967 25.46 24.43 -4.60
CA ASP A 967 26.42 25.07 -5.49
C ASP A 967 26.92 24.05 -6.54
N SER A 968 26.75 24.37 -7.82
CA SER A 968 27.07 23.48 -8.95
C SER A 968 28.32 23.89 -9.77
N LEU A 969 29.22 24.75 -9.27
CA LEU A 969 30.39 25.20 -10.08
C LEU A 969 31.55 24.19 -10.18
N THR A 970 31.61 23.17 -9.31
CA THR A 970 32.64 22.12 -9.31
C THR A 970 32.04 20.76 -9.65
N PRO A 971 32.86 19.75 -10.05
CA PRO A 971 32.38 18.37 -10.19
C PRO A 971 31.80 17.75 -8.91
N SER A 972 31.95 18.40 -7.75
CA SER A 972 31.51 17.87 -6.44
C SER A 972 30.03 18.13 -6.15
N ASN A 973 29.49 19.31 -6.50
CA ASN A 973 28.16 19.82 -6.09
C ASN A 973 28.05 20.13 -4.58
N TYR A 974 28.69 21.20 -4.10
CA TYR A 974 28.72 21.53 -2.68
C TYR A 974 27.34 21.89 -2.10
N GLY A 975 27.11 21.50 -0.84
CA GLY A 975 25.99 22.01 -0.04
C GLY A 975 26.41 23.23 0.77
N LYS A 976 25.65 24.33 0.67
CA LYS A 976 25.90 25.60 1.38
C LYS A 976 24.70 26.05 2.22
N ILE A 977 24.98 26.66 3.36
CA ILE A 977 24.06 27.52 4.12
C ILE A 977 24.67 28.92 4.16
N VAL A 978 23.88 29.94 3.84
CA VAL A 978 24.23 31.36 4.02
C VAL A 978 23.19 32.07 4.87
N THR A 979 23.61 33.11 5.59
CA THR A 979 22.71 34.01 6.30
C THR A 979 22.80 35.43 5.77
N LEU A 980 21.67 36.12 5.68
CA LEU A 980 21.57 37.51 5.21
C LEU A 980 20.49 38.29 5.96
N LYS A 981 20.45 39.61 5.75
CA LYS A 981 19.49 40.51 6.39
C LYS A 981 18.54 41.14 5.37
N ILE A 982 17.24 41.01 5.60
CA ILE A 982 16.17 41.67 4.84
C ILE A 982 15.32 42.46 5.84
N TYR A 983 15.26 43.78 5.70
CA TYR A 983 14.62 44.65 6.68
C TYR A 983 13.09 44.56 6.58
N GLY A 984 12.46 43.94 7.57
CA GLY A 984 11.01 43.67 7.58
C GLY A 984 10.12 44.90 7.68
N THR A 985 10.70 46.09 7.91
CA THR A 985 10.01 47.39 7.99
C THR A 985 9.80 48.06 6.63
N ASN A 986 10.69 47.84 5.67
CA ASN A 986 10.69 48.53 4.37
C ASN A 986 11.04 47.65 3.17
N GLY A 987 11.38 46.37 3.37
CA GLY A 987 11.71 45.42 2.32
C GLY A 987 13.11 45.54 1.72
N THR A 988 14.02 46.37 2.23
CA THR A 988 15.37 46.49 1.65
C THR A 988 16.31 45.36 2.06
N ILE A 989 17.32 45.07 1.25
CA ILE A 989 18.25 43.96 1.44
C ILE A 989 19.62 44.50 1.86
N LYS A 990 20.19 43.99 2.96
CA LYS A 990 21.60 44.27 3.27
C LYS A 990 22.49 43.48 2.31
N LYS A 991 23.19 44.17 1.41
CA LYS A 991 23.96 43.57 0.30
C LYS A 991 25.33 43.02 0.73
N SER A 992 25.31 42.23 1.80
CA SER A 992 26.43 41.53 2.43
C SER A 992 25.88 40.31 3.17
N LEU A 993 26.49 39.13 3.00
CA LEU A 993 26.19 38.00 3.87
C LEU A 993 26.58 38.33 5.32
N ILE A 994 25.90 37.71 6.28
CA ILE A 994 26.28 37.75 7.69
C ILE A 994 27.31 36.65 7.95
N ASP A 995 27.00 35.43 7.55
CA ASP A 995 27.88 34.28 7.64
C ASP A 995 27.57 33.25 6.52
N PHE A 996 28.48 32.30 6.31
CA PHE A 996 28.28 31.16 5.42
C PHE A 996 28.99 29.90 5.91
N TRP A 997 28.44 28.74 5.56
CA TRP A 997 29.02 27.44 5.83
C TRP A 997 28.81 26.49 4.63
N GLN A 998 29.88 25.81 4.23
CA GLN A 998 29.83 24.72 3.25
C GLN A 998 29.86 23.40 4.03
N PHE A 999 28.74 22.68 4.06
CA PHE A 999 28.52 21.56 4.99
C PHE A 999 28.79 20.18 4.40
N THR A 1000 28.85 20.05 3.07
CA THR A 1000 29.17 18.79 2.38
C THR A 1000 29.80 19.04 1.02
N THR A 1001 30.57 18.06 0.53
CA THR A 1001 31.16 18.02 -0.82
C THR A 1001 30.12 17.75 -1.91
N SER A 1002 29.05 17.04 -1.60
CA SER A 1002 28.06 16.52 -2.55
C SER A 1002 26.64 16.68 -1.97
N CYS A 1003 25.81 17.49 -2.61
CA CYS A 1003 24.50 17.90 -2.14
C CYS A 1003 23.51 18.01 -3.31
N TYR A 1004 22.36 17.37 -3.14
CA TYR A 1004 21.21 17.44 -4.04
C TYR A 1004 19.95 17.70 -3.21
N HIS A 1005 19.10 18.59 -3.71
CA HIS A 1005 17.79 18.93 -3.15
C HIS A 1005 17.78 19.24 -1.63
N PRO A 1006 18.55 20.24 -1.16
CA PRO A 1006 18.52 20.60 0.24
C PRO A 1006 17.22 21.32 0.65
N SER A 1007 16.70 21.04 1.84
CA SER A 1007 15.62 21.83 2.46
C SER A 1007 15.88 22.08 3.94
N ILE A 1008 15.53 23.27 4.45
CA ILE A 1008 15.80 23.71 5.83
C ILE A 1008 14.53 24.17 6.55
N VAL A 1009 14.34 23.71 7.79
CA VAL A 1009 13.25 24.11 8.68
C VAL A 1009 13.80 24.61 10.03
N LYS A 1010 13.06 25.50 10.70
CA LYS A 1010 13.39 25.96 12.05
C LYS A 1010 12.83 24.97 13.09
N VAL A 1011 13.63 24.65 14.11
CA VAL A 1011 13.30 23.65 15.13
C VAL A 1011 13.14 24.27 16.52
N GLY A 1012 14.14 25.06 16.93
CA GLY A 1012 14.18 25.72 18.24
C GLY A 1012 14.27 27.23 18.12
N THR A 1013 14.72 27.92 19.16
CA THR A 1013 14.99 29.38 19.12
C THR A 1013 16.13 29.71 18.16
N ASP A 1014 17.23 28.97 18.23
CA ASP A 1014 18.44 29.07 17.41
C ASP A 1014 18.87 27.75 16.74
N ILE A 1015 18.02 26.70 16.81
CA ILE A 1015 18.26 25.39 16.19
C ILE A 1015 17.41 25.22 14.92
N PHE A 1016 18.03 24.66 13.88
CA PHE A 1016 17.46 24.41 12.55
C PHE A 1016 17.80 22.99 12.11
N ALA A 1017 16.97 22.39 11.26
CA ALA A 1017 17.21 21.08 10.67
C ALA A 1017 17.24 21.19 9.15
N GLY A 1018 18.28 20.65 8.54
CA GLY A 1018 18.43 20.51 7.10
C GLY A 1018 18.30 19.06 6.66
N VAL A 1019 17.57 18.81 5.57
CA VAL A 1019 17.64 17.56 4.80
C VAL A 1019 18.41 17.78 3.51
N PHE A 1020 19.11 16.74 3.03
CA PHE A 1020 19.79 16.74 1.75
C PHE A 1020 20.11 15.30 1.31
N VAL A 1021 20.33 15.11 0.00
CA VAL A 1021 20.88 13.86 -0.54
C VAL A 1021 22.37 14.05 -0.86
N TYR A 1022 23.19 13.10 -0.42
CA TYR A 1022 24.63 12.99 -0.71
C TYR A 1022 24.85 11.94 -1.81
N TYR A 1023 25.72 12.24 -2.78
CA TYR A 1023 26.15 11.29 -3.81
C TYR A 1023 27.63 10.93 -3.65
N ASP A 1024 27.92 9.64 -3.48
CA ASP A 1024 29.22 9.12 -3.04
C ASP A 1024 30.28 8.98 -4.16
N GLY A 1025 29.90 9.13 -5.43
CA GLY A 1025 30.80 9.15 -6.59
C GLY A 1025 31.46 7.81 -6.97
N GLY A 1026 31.81 6.96 -6.00
CA GLY A 1026 32.54 5.70 -6.22
C GLY A 1026 31.68 4.46 -6.49
N GLY A 1027 30.35 4.55 -6.40
CA GLY A 1027 29.47 3.39 -6.50
C GLY A 1027 27.98 3.70 -6.63
N SER A 1028 27.62 4.78 -7.33
CA SER A 1028 26.23 5.19 -7.62
C SER A 1028 25.28 5.34 -6.42
N ARG A 1029 25.80 5.47 -5.19
CA ARG A 1029 24.99 5.59 -3.97
C ARG A 1029 24.50 7.02 -3.78
N TYR A 1030 23.19 7.16 -3.66
CA TYR A 1030 22.51 8.35 -3.14
C TYR A 1030 22.05 8.04 -1.71
N ILE A 1031 22.53 8.82 -0.73
CA ILE A 1031 22.26 8.63 0.69
C ILE A 1031 21.54 9.85 1.23
N ALA A 1032 20.39 9.66 1.87
CA ALA A 1032 19.56 10.75 2.36
C ALA A 1032 19.81 11.00 3.86
N TYR A 1033 20.11 12.26 4.19
CA TYR A 1033 20.46 12.71 5.54
C TYR A 1033 19.48 13.78 6.04
N VAL A 1034 19.17 13.72 7.33
CA VAL A 1034 18.65 14.83 8.12
C VAL A 1034 19.68 15.21 9.18
N ALA A 1035 19.99 16.49 9.33
CA ALA A 1035 21.01 16.96 10.27
C ALA A 1035 20.64 18.31 10.89
N SER A 1036 21.02 18.52 12.15
CA SER A 1036 20.64 19.69 12.94
C SER A 1036 21.82 20.66 13.14
N VAL A 1037 21.58 21.96 12.99
CA VAL A 1037 22.60 23.02 13.04
C VAL A 1037 22.12 24.18 13.90
N LYS A 1038 23.06 24.86 14.58
CA LYS A 1038 22.78 26.08 15.34
C LYS A 1038 23.05 27.31 14.47
N ILE A 1039 22.07 28.19 14.37
CA ILE A 1039 22.19 29.51 13.74
C ILE A 1039 21.68 30.54 14.75
N ALA A 1040 22.60 31.32 15.31
CA ALA A 1040 22.27 32.32 16.32
C ALA A 1040 21.37 33.43 15.75
N SER A 1041 20.62 34.12 16.63
CA SER A 1041 19.66 35.18 16.25
C SER A 1041 20.29 36.39 15.53
N ASN A 1042 21.61 36.54 15.61
CA ASN A 1042 22.37 37.54 14.85
C ASN A 1042 22.78 37.07 13.44
N GLY A 1043 22.57 35.79 13.10
CA GLY A 1043 22.90 35.15 11.82
C GLY A 1043 24.21 34.36 11.78
N VAL A 1044 24.94 34.20 12.88
CA VAL A 1044 26.18 33.38 12.92
C VAL A 1044 25.85 31.88 12.96
N ILE A 1045 26.54 31.08 12.15
CA ILE A 1045 26.33 29.62 12.01
C ILE A 1045 27.38 28.87 12.86
N SER A 1046 27.03 27.76 13.51
CA SER A 1046 27.99 26.94 14.31
C SER A 1046 29.08 26.27 13.50
N LYS A 1047 28.84 26.05 12.20
CA LYS A 1047 29.72 25.35 11.24
C LYS A 1047 30.06 23.90 11.60
N ALA A 1048 29.21 23.31 12.43
CA ALA A 1048 29.17 21.89 12.77
C ALA A 1048 27.72 21.46 12.94
N TRP A 1049 27.41 20.23 12.51
CA TRP A 1049 26.16 19.54 12.85
C TRP A 1049 26.18 19.17 14.34
N ILE A 1050 25.00 19.21 14.98
CA ILE A 1050 24.77 18.81 16.37
C ILE A 1050 24.50 17.31 16.42
N ASP A 1051 23.58 16.85 15.57
CA ASP A 1051 23.29 15.44 15.31
C ASP A 1051 22.97 15.26 13.81
N SER A 1052 23.08 14.02 13.32
CA SER A 1052 22.75 13.66 11.94
C SER A 1052 22.27 12.22 11.85
N LEU A 1053 21.12 12.00 11.20
CA LEU A 1053 20.54 10.70 10.93
C LEU A 1053 20.52 10.41 9.43
N GLU A 1054 21.10 9.28 9.05
CA GLU A 1054 20.88 8.65 7.75
C GLU A 1054 19.51 7.98 7.76
N PHE A 1055 18.58 8.43 6.91
CA PHE A 1055 17.18 8.00 6.98
C PHE A 1055 16.74 7.06 5.85
N ILE A 1056 17.52 6.91 4.78
CA ILE A 1056 17.28 5.90 3.73
C ILE A 1056 18.57 5.16 3.41
N ARG A 1057 18.54 3.82 3.62
CA ARG A 1057 19.60 2.88 3.23
C ARG A 1057 19.00 1.57 2.72
N ARG A 1058 18.77 1.47 1.40
CA ARG A 1058 18.53 0.19 0.70
C ARG A 1058 19.83 -0.30 0.06
N TYR A 1059 20.03 -1.62 0.00
CA TYR A 1059 21.29 -2.24 -0.47
C TYR A 1059 21.18 -2.77 -1.90
N TYR A 1060 22.34 -3.11 -2.48
CA TYR A 1060 22.65 -3.15 -3.92
C TYR A 1060 21.92 -4.20 -4.79
N THR A 1061 20.94 -4.94 -4.26
CA THR A 1061 19.96 -5.69 -5.06
C THR A 1061 18.76 -4.83 -5.46
N ASP A 1062 18.48 -3.80 -4.66
CA ASP A 1062 17.23 -3.06 -4.63
C ASP A 1062 17.53 -1.60 -5.05
N ASN A 1063 17.43 -1.31 -6.35
CA ASN A 1063 17.92 -0.08 -6.98
C ASN A 1063 17.07 1.19 -6.71
N TYR A 1064 16.73 1.44 -5.45
CA TYR A 1064 15.92 2.58 -5.02
C TYR A 1064 16.78 3.78 -4.61
N MET A 1065 16.57 4.93 -5.26
CA MET A 1065 17.32 6.17 -5.02
C MET A 1065 16.41 7.29 -4.52
N CYS A 1066 16.64 7.76 -3.29
CA CYS A 1066 15.93 8.91 -2.73
C CYS A 1066 16.23 10.21 -3.50
N GLN A 1067 15.17 10.89 -3.94
CA GLN A 1067 15.19 12.17 -4.64
C GLN A 1067 14.22 13.19 -3.99
N GLN A 1068 14.57 14.46 -4.12
CA GLN A 1068 13.83 15.63 -3.62
C GLN A 1068 13.25 15.51 -2.19
N PRO A 1069 14.08 15.27 -1.16
CA PRO A 1069 13.63 15.33 0.22
C PRO A 1069 13.18 16.74 0.64
N GLU A 1070 12.02 16.85 1.27
CA GLU A 1070 11.49 18.10 1.82
C GLU A 1070 11.05 17.88 3.27
N ILE A 1071 11.66 18.63 4.20
CA ILE A 1071 11.34 18.57 5.63
C ILE A 1071 10.38 19.69 6.02
N PHE A 1072 9.34 19.34 6.79
CA PHE A 1072 8.38 20.29 7.34
C PHE A 1072 7.99 19.92 8.79
N HIS A 1073 7.45 20.90 9.52
CA HIS A 1073 6.98 20.73 10.89
C HIS A 1073 5.55 20.18 10.90
N VAL A 1074 5.32 19.15 11.72
CA VAL A 1074 4.02 18.44 11.84
C VAL A 1074 3.30 18.87 13.14
N GLY A 1075 4.07 19.18 14.18
CA GLY A 1075 3.52 19.61 15.47
C GLY A 1075 4.35 19.08 16.64
N ASN A 1076 4.27 19.75 17.79
CA ASN A 1076 5.14 19.50 18.94
C ASN A 1076 6.62 19.48 18.49
N ARG A 1077 7.35 18.39 18.76
CA ARG A 1077 8.74 18.16 18.30
C ARG A 1077 8.83 17.17 17.12
N VAL A 1078 7.71 16.93 16.41
CA VAL A 1078 7.62 16.00 15.26
C VAL A 1078 7.81 16.75 13.93
N TYR A 1079 8.63 16.18 13.06
CA TYR A 1079 8.90 16.63 11.71
C TYR A 1079 8.63 15.49 10.74
N ALA A 1080 8.25 15.81 9.51
CA ALA A 1080 8.08 14.85 8.43
C ALA A 1080 9.00 15.22 7.27
N ILE A 1081 9.55 14.19 6.62
CA ILE A 1081 10.31 14.28 5.38
C ILE A 1081 9.51 13.58 4.29
N ILE A 1082 9.10 14.33 3.28
CA ILE A 1082 8.67 13.80 1.97
C ILE A 1082 9.91 13.31 1.23
N SER A 1083 9.83 12.17 0.54
CA SER A 1083 10.91 11.66 -0.32
C SER A 1083 10.37 10.75 -1.44
N LYS A 1084 11.16 10.55 -2.50
CA LYS A 1084 10.78 9.79 -3.70
C LYS A 1084 11.87 8.77 -4.04
N ASP A 1085 11.54 7.50 -4.27
CA ASP A 1085 12.51 6.49 -4.74
C ASP A 1085 12.32 6.17 -6.24
N LEU A 1086 13.42 6.10 -7.00
CA LEU A 1086 13.44 5.47 -8.34
C LEU A 1086 13.22 3.93 -8.29
N PRO A 1087 12.78 3.28 -9.38
CA PRO A 1087 12.60 1.84 -9.45
C PRO A 1087 13.77 1.10 -10.13
N ASP A 1088 13.64 -0.23 -10.19
CA ASP A 1088 14.39 -1.17 -11.02
C ASP A 1088 14.86 -0.62 -12.39
N PRO A 1089 16.17 -0.70 -12.73
CA PRO A 1089 16.73 -0.22 -13.99
C PRO A 1089 16.14 -0.85 -15.28
N TRP A 1090 15.32 -1.91 -15.17
CA TRP A 1090 14.66 -2.53 -16.32
C TRP A 1090 13.23 -2.03 -16.59
N ASN A 1091 12.64 -1.13 -15.77
CA ASN A 1091 11.25 -0.70 -15.95
C ASN A 1091 11.02 0.83 -15.85
N ASN A 1092 10.34 1.38 -16.86
CA ASN A 1092 10.18 2.81 -17.10
C ASN A 1092 9.51 3.60 -15.96
N TYR A 1093 10.23 4.57 -15.40
CA TYR A 1093 9.74 5.80 -14.73
C TYR A 1093 8.83 5.68 -13.48
N VAL A 1094 8.89 4.59 -12.70
CA VAL A 1094 8.02 4.38 -11.51
C VAL A 1094 8.60 4.93 -10.19
N TYR A 1095 8.34 6.19 -9.86
CA TYR A 1095 8.77 6.83 -8.60
C TYR A 1095 7.85 6.52 -7.40
N ASN A 1096 8.33 5.77 -6.40
CA ASN A 1096 7.57 5.54 -5.18
C ASN A 1096 7.66 6.73 -4.21
N GLY A 1097 6.51 7.15 -3.66
CA GLY A 1097 6.41 8.29 -2.76
C GLY A 1097 6.35 7.87 -1.28
N TYR A 1098 7.22 8.45 -0.45
CA TYR A 1098 7.41 8.09 0.95
C TYR A 1098 7.32 9.29 1.90
N ILE A 1099 6.67 9.08 3.05
CA ILE A 1099 6.72 9.99 4.20
C ILE A 1099 7.48 9.32 5.34
N THR A 1100 8.54 9.97 5.82
CA THR A 1100 9.28 9.60 7.03
C THR A 1100 8.94 10.59 8.14
N SER A 1101 8.33 10.14 9.24
CA SER A 1101 8.26 10.94 10.48
C SER A 1101 9.49 10.72 11.35
N LEU A 1102 9.90 11.77 12.07
CA LEU A 1102 10.97 11.73 13.07
C LEU A 1102 10.77 12.83 14.13
N ARG A 1103 11.49 12.76 15.26
CA ARG A 1103 11.46 13.77 16.32
C ARG A 1103 12.81 14.46 16.47
N ILE A 1104 12.82 15.80 16.57
CA ILE A 1104 14.04 16.60 16.82
C ILE A 1104 13.83 17.42 18.10
N GLY A 1105 14.77 17.29 19.04
CA GLY A 1105 14.77 18.03 20.30
C GLY A 1105 15.12 19.52 20.11
N GLU A 1106 14.71 20.35 21.07
CA GLU A 1106 15.04 21.79 21.08
C GLU A 1106 16.54 22.09 21.15
N ASN A 1107 17.36 21.13 21.58
CA ASN A 1107 18.82 21.22 21.56
C ASN A 1107 19.46 20.80 20.21
N GLY A 1108 18.69 20.22 19.29
CA GLY A 1108 19.17 19.64 18.03
C GLY A 1108 19.32 18.12 18.02
N ASP A 1109 19.29 17.46 19.18
CA ASP A 1109 19.31 15.98 19.32
C ASP A 1109 18.22 15.34 18.42
N ILE A 1110 18.56 14.36 17.57
CA ILE A 1110 17.57 13.62 16.74
C ILE A 1110 17.14 12.39 17.54
N ILE A 1111 15.92 12.44 18.07
CA ILE A 1111 15.45 11.59 19.17
C ILE A 1111 14.88 10.25 18.67
N ASP A 1112 14.53 10.17 17.39
CA ASP A 1112 13.74 9.05 16.87
C ASP A 1112 14.37 8.34 15.67
N THR A 1113 13.80 7.17 15.37
CA THR A 1113 13.99 6.44 14.12
C THR A 1113 13.29 7.14 12.97
N VAL A 1114 13.56 6.63 11.78
CA VAL A 1114 12.57 6.57 10.70
C VAL A 1114 11.44 5.64 11.14
N ASP A 1115 10.36 6.21 11.65
CA ASP A 1115 9.09 5.47 11.75
C ASP A 1115 8.72 4.95 10.36
N GLY A 1116 8.07 3.79 10.31
CA GLY A 1116 7.83 3.01 9.09
C GLY A 1116 7.36 3.88 7.92
N SER A 1117 8.27 4.13 6.97
CA SER A 1117 8.10 5.14 5.92
C SER A 1117 6.82 4.87 5.13
N ILE A 1118 5.81 5.73 5.28
CA ILE A 1118 4.49 5.51 4.71
C ILE A 1118 4.60 5.64 3.19
N GLN A 1119 4.57 4.50 2.50
CA GLN A 1119 4.51 4.43 1.05
C GLN A 1119 3.10 4.78 0.62
N ILE A 1120 2.90 5.99 0.09
CA ILE A 1120 1.58 6.44 -0.40
C ILE A 1120 1.22 5.69 -1.69
N SER A 1121 2.24 5.22 -2.43
CA SER A 1121 2.14 4.56 -3.73
C SER A 1121 2.32 3.03 -3.63
N THR A 1122 1.29 2.28 -3.21
CA THR A 1122 1.37 0.81 -3.11
C THR A 1122 1.29 0.08 -4.47
N SER A 1123 0.86 0.76 -5.53
CA SER A 1123 0.71 0.19 -6.88
C SER A 1123 1.90 0.58 -7.79
N PRO A 1124 2.47 -0.33 -8.59
CA PRO A 1124 3.60 -0.07 -9.51
C PRO A 1124 3.25 0.78 -10.76
N ARG A 1125 2.21 1.61 -10.62
CA ARG A 1125 1.63 2.52 -11.63
C ARG A 1125 1.49 3.96 -11.11
N ILE A 1126 1.88 4.22 -9.87
CA ILE A 1126 1.90 5.55 -9.25
C ILE A 1126 3.34 6.05 -9.27
N THR A 1127 3.58 7.30 -9.70
CA THR A 1127 4.94 7.80 -9.95
C THR A 1127 5.04 9.26 -9.51
N SER A 1128 5.47 9.49 -8.27
CA SER A 1128 5.45 10.81 -7.63
C SER A 1128 6.54 11.75 -8.17
N TYR A 1129 6.39 12.19 -9.42
CA TYR A 1129 7.25 13.19 -10.06
C TYR A 1129 7.38 14.46 -9.22
N ASP A 1130 6.29 14.88 -8.59
CA ASP A 1130 6.30 15.78 -7.44
C ASP A 1130 5.32 15.31 -6.37
N MET A 1131 5.66 15.59 -5.11
CA MET A 1131 4.82 15.36 -3.94
C MET A 1131 4.82 16.63 -3.10
N LYS A 1132 3.65 17.05 -2.63
CA LYS A 1132 3.48 18.10 -1.62
C LYS A 1132 2.53 17.61 -0.53
N ILE A 1133 2.68 18.19 0.65
CA ILE A 1133 1.82 17.93 1.79
C ILE A 1133 1.56 19.24 2.53
N ILE A 1134 0.30 19.52 2.86
CA ILE A 1134 -0.09 20.67 3.70
C ILE A 1134 -0.84 20.25 4.98
N PRO A 1135 -0.61 20.93 6.12
CA PRO A 1135 -1.37 20.70 7.35
C PRO A 1135 -2.84 21.07 7.18
N PHE A 1136 -3.76 20.14 7.42
CA PHE A 1136 -5.19 20.35 7.24
C PHE A 1136 -5.91 20.55 8.59
N VAL A 1137 -6.19 19.48 9.34
CA VAL A 1137 -6.92 19.56 10.63
C VAL A 1137 -6.34 18.55 11.61
N ASN A 1138 -5.96 19.04 12.80
CA ASN A 1138 -5.38 18.26 13.90
C ASN A 1138 -4.13 17.47 13.44
N ASP A 1139 -4.27 16.15 13.35
CA ASP A 1139 -3.29 15.14 12.92
C ASP A 1139 -3.55 14.64 11.49
N SER A 1140 -4.21 15.45 10.66
CA SER A 1140 -4.55 15.09 9.28
C SER A 1140 -4.08 16.15 8.32
N TYR A 1141 -3.57 15.65 7.20
CA TYR A 1141 -2.80 16.36 6.19
C TYR A 1141 -3.37 16.03 4.83
N ILE A 1142 -3.25 16.95 3.90
CA ILE A 1142 -3.57 16.68 2.50
C ILE A 1142 -2.26 16.43 1.80
N ALA A 1143 -2.16 15.30 1.11
CA ALA A 1143 -1.00 14.91 0.33
C ALA A 1143 -1.36 14.80 -1.14
N ILE A 1144 -0.50 15.35 -1.98
CA ILE A 1144 -0.61 15.33 -3.44
C ILE A 1144 0.55 14.53 -4.01
N TYR A 1145 0.30 13.66 -4.99
CA TYR A 1145 1.33 12.93 -5.71
C TYR A 1145 0.95 12.64 -7.17
N GLY A 1146 1.97 12.47 -8.02
CA GLY A 1146 1.82 12.12 -9.43
C GLY A 1146 1.60 10.62 -9.72
N GLY A 1147 0.92 10.31 -10.83
CA GLY A 1147 0.79 8.99 -11.44
C GLY A 1147 1.76 8.72 -12.60
N LYS A 1148 1.78 7.49 -13.16
CA LYS A 1148 2.70 7.10 -14.26
C LYS A 1148 2.54 7.91 -15.54
N ASN A 1149 1.34 8.43 -15.80
CA ASN A 1149 1.10 9.30 -16.95
C ASN A 1149 1.19 10.79 -16.56
N ASN A 1150 1.75 11.09 -15.37
CA ASN A 1150 1.71 12.36 -14.65
C ASN A 1150 0.29 12.75 -14.17
N ASP A 1151 -0.55 11.74 -13.93
CA ASP A 1151 -1.91 11.89 -13.38
C ASP A 1151 -1.89 12.51 -11.98
N LEU A 1152 -2.98 13.16 -11.57
CA LEU A 1152 -3.11 13.78 -10.26
C LEU A 1152 -3.79 12.85 -9.27
N TYR A 1153 -3.17 12.65 -8.10
CA TYR A 1153 -3.85 12.12 -6.93
C TYR A 1153 -3.75 13.09 -5.75
N GLN A 1154 -4.88 13.29 -5.06
CA GLN A 1154 -4.92 13.94 -3.75
C GLN A 1154 -5.59 13.01 -2.75
N CYS A 1155 -5.09 12.94 -1.53
CA CYS A 1155 -5.74 12.20 -0.46
C CYS A 1155 -5.57 12.93 0.89
N VAL A 1156 -6.57 12.79 1.77
CA VAL A 1156 -6.38 13.15 3.18
C VAL A 1156 -5.65 11.98 3.84
N ILE A 1157 -4.35 12.16 4.07
CA ILE A 1157 -3.57 11.24 4.88
C ILE A 1157 -3.69 11.63 6.35
N ARG A 1158 -3.71 10.62 7.21
CA ARG A 1158 -3.35 10.81 8.61
C ARG A 1158 -1.85 10.52 8.71
N ILE A 1159 -1.01 11.56 8.62
CA ILE A 1159 0.33 11.46 9.22
C ILE A 1159 0.06 11.35 10.72
N PRO A 1160 0.35 10.22 11.39
CA PRO A 1160 0.19 10.17 12.82
C PRO A 1160 1.13 11.21 13.42
N LEU A 1161 0.58 12.23 14.08
CA LEU A 1161 1.28 12.79 15.24
C LEU A 1161 1.47 11.59 16.17
N ILE A 1162 2.68 11.02 16.14
CA ILE A 1162 3.03 9.67 16.63
C ILE A 1162 2.33 9.44 17.96
N GLY A 1163 1.20 8.71 17.86
CA GLY A 1163 0.04 8.74 18.75
C GLY A 1163 -0.35 10.10 19.36
N THR A 1164 -1.60 10.54 19.16
CA THR A 1164 -2.24 11.48 20.12
C THR A 1164 -2.37 10.89 21.54
N ASN A 1165 -2.09 9.59 21.70
CA ASN A 1165 -1.84 8.92 22.98
C ASN A 1165 -0.36 8.54 23.21
N GLN A 1166 0.50 8.51 22.18
CA GLN A 1166 1.97 8.50 22.34
C GLN A 1166 2.48 9.95 22.49
N THR A 1167 1.91 10.61 23.50
CA THR A 1167 2.55 11.75 24.16
C THR A 1167 4.04 11.47 24.28
N ILE A 1168 4.90 12.41 23.87
CA ILE A 1168 6.26 12.40 24.39
C ILE A 1168 6.09 12.55 25.90
N PHE A 1169 6.31 11.48 26.67
CA PHE A 1169 6.34 11.52 28.12
C PHE A 1169 7.62 12.25 28.61
N SER A 1170 7.77 13.49 28.17
CA SER A 1170 7.91 14.60 29.11
C SER A 1170 6.55 14.80 29.78
N LYS A 1171 6.21 13.85 30.64
CA LYS A 1171 5.37 14.16 31.79
C LYS A 1171 6.32 14.87 32.75
N GLN A 1172 5.87 15.96 33.35
CA GLN A 1172 6.65 16.63 34.40
C GLN A 1172 7.02 15.58 35.46
N ASN A 1173 8.31 15.44 35.76
CA ASN A 1173 8.84 14.40 36.66
C ASN A 1173 8.62 12.97 36.11
N SER A 1174 9.25 12.63 34.98
CA SER A 1174 9.26 11.26 34.45
C SER A 1174 10.55 10.87 33.73
N TYR A 1175 10.87 9.57 33.79
CA TYR A 1175 11.96 8.93 33.07
C TYR A 1175 11.43 7.86 32.09
N SER A 1176 12.18 7.53 31.04
CA SER A 1176 11.88 6.40 30.15
C SER A 1176 13.12 5.85 29.45
N ILE A 1177 13.12 4.55 29.16
CA ILE A 1177 14.04 3.92 28.19
C ILE A 1177 13.23 3.63 26.93
N LYS A 1178 13.81 3.92 25.76
CA LYS A 1178 13.21 3.67 24.43
C LYS A 1178 14.28 3.08 23.52
N ALA A 1179 13.94 2.11 22.69
CA ALA A 1179 14.87 1.54 21.72
C ALA A 1179 14.27 1.53 20.32
N ASN A 1180 15.16 1.60 19.32
CA ASN A 1180 14.81 1.36 17.93
C ASN A 1180 15.80 0.39 17.29
N LYS A 1181 15.71 0.25 15.96
CA LYS A 1181 16.50 -0.72 15.18
C LYS A 1181 18.02 -0.50 15.26
N THR A 1182 18.52 0.66 15.70
CA THR A 1182 19.97 0.98 15.74
C THR A 1182 20.46 1.63 17.03
N LYS A 1183 19.60 2.31 17.79
CA LYS A 1183 19.94 3.04 19.02
C LYS A 1183 18.98 2.73 20.17
N VAL A 1184 19.48 2.86 21.39
CA VAL A 1184 18.68 3.08 22.59
C VAL A 1184 18.79 4.55 23.01
N PHE A 1185 17.71 5.07 23.55
CA PHE A 1185 17.59 6.40 24.13
C PHE A 1185 17.11 6.25 25.56
N VAL A 1186 17.66 7.07 26.46
CA VAL A 1186 17.12 7.20 27.81
C VAL A 1186 16.82 8.66 28.05
N THR A 1187 15.64 8.93 28.60
CA THR A 1187 15.12 10.28 28.79
C THR A 1187 14.80 10.55 30.26
N PHE A 1188 15.13 11.74 30.75
CA PHE A 1188 14.68 12.27 32.04
C PHE A 1188 14.02 13.64 31.83
N THR A 1189 12.99 13.95 32.61
CA THR A 1189 12.24 15.22 32.53
C THR A 1189 12.27 15.91 33.89
N ASP A 1190 12.70 17.18 33.94
CA ASP A 1190 12.71 17.95 35.19
C ASP A 1190 11.33 18.55 35.55
N SER A 1191 11.31 19.24 36.69
CA SER A 1191 10.12 19.95 37.19
C SER A 1191 9.71 21.17 36.35
N ASN A 1192 10.51 21.60 35.38
CA ASN A 1192 10.17 22.64 34.39
C ASN A 1192 9.76 22.03 33.03
N ASN A 1193 9.65 20.70 32.94
CA ASN A 1193 9.42 19.94 31.71
C ASN A 1193 10.56 20.03 30.67
N ASN A 1194 11.79 20.33 31.11
CA ASN A 1194 12.99 20.21 30.27
C ASN A 1194 13.28 18.73 30.02
N LEU A 1195 13.41 18.35 28.74
CA LEU A 1195 13.70 16.98 28.33
C LEU A 1195 15.21 16.78 28.13
N TYR A 1196 15.80 15.90 28.94
CA TYR A 1196 17.17 15.45 28.80
C TYR A 1196 17.16 14.06 28.15
N THR A 1197 17.96 13.89 27.09
CA THR A 1197 18.11 12.62 26.37
C THR A 1197 19.59 12.24 26.29
N LEU A 1198 19.89 10.97 26.56
CA LEU A 1198 21.11 10.28 26.14
C LEU A 1198 20.76 9.29 25.03
N SER A 1199 21.71 8.99 24.13
CA SER A 1199 21.56 7.90 23.16
C SER A 1199 22.83 7.07 23.02
N ALA A 1200 22.68 5.81 22.61
CA ALA A 1200 23.75 4.84 22.42
C ALA A 1200 23.39 3.84 21.32
N ASN A 1201 24.38 3.27 20.63
CA ASN A 1201 24.14 2.29 19.57
C ASN A 1201 23.84 0.89 20.14
N LEU A 1202 23.02 0.11 19.44
CA LEU A 1202 22.64 -1.27 19.78
C LEU A 1202 23.29 -2.30 18.84
N THR A 1203 23.55 -3.49 19.38
CA THR A 1203 24.02 -4.67 18.63
C THR A 1203 22.85 -5.56 18.19
N SER A 1204 23.07 -6.46 17.23
CA SER A 1204 22.06 -7.35 16.64
C SER A 1204 21.78 -8.62 17.48
N ASN A 1205 21.68 -8.47 18.80
CA ASN A 1205 21.47 -9.53 19.78
C ASN A 1205 20.81 -8.92 21.04
N TRP A 1206 20.77 -9.67 22.14
CA TRP A 1206 20.53 -9.10 23.48
C TRP A 1206 21.56 -8.03 23.82
N ASN A 1207 21.07 -6.85 24.20
CA ASN A 1207 21.83 -5.75 24.75
C ASN A 1207 21.38 -5.50 26.19
N TYR A 1208 22.35 -5.41 27.11
CA TYR A 1208 22.10 -5.00 28.50
C TYR A 1208 22.25 -3.47 28.59
N ILE A 1209 21.15 -2.78 28.89
CA ILE A 1209 21.11 -1.31 28.95
C ILE A 1209 21.04 -0.91 30.42
N VAL A 1210 21.89 0.02 30.83
CA VAL A 1210 21.87 0.61 32.17
C VAL A 1210 21.99 2.12 32.06
N SER A 1211 21.10 2.86 32.71
CA SER A 1211 21.21 4.31 32.89
C SER A 1211 21.28 4.63 34.38
N THR A 1212 22.29 5.41 34.78
CA THR A 1212 22.47 5.88 36.16
C THR A 1212 22.32 7.38 36.25
N TYR A 1213 21.85 7.88 37.39
CA TYR A 1213 21.83 9.31 37.72
C TYR A 1213 22.35 9.54 39.14
N ASP A 1214 23.44 10.31 39.26
CA ASP A 1214 24.21 10.49 40.50
C ASP A 1214 23.84 11.77 41.32
N ARG A 1215 22.69 12.38 41.03
CA ARG A 1215 22.24 13.74 41.42
C ARG A 1215 22.84 14.90 40.61
N THR A 1216 23.89 14.69 39.84
CA THR A 1216 24.49 15.72 38.97
C THR A 1216 24.47 15.34 37.50
N THR A 1217 24.75 14.07 37.20
CA THR A 1217 25.09 13.58 35.87
C THR A 1217 24.32 12.31 35.60
N MET A 1218 23.71 12.27 34.42
CA MET A 1218 23.09 11.09 33.85
C MET A 1218 24.14 10.38 32.98
N ASN A 1219 24.28 9.06 33.12
CA ASN A 1219 25.20 8.24 32.34
C ASN A 1219 24.46 7.05 31.72
N LEU A 1220 24.76 6.72 30.45
CA LEU A 1220 24.16 5.62 29.71
C LEU A 1220 25.23 4.60 29.31
N TYR A 1221 25.04 3.36 29.73
CA TYR A 1221 25.89 2.22 29.45
C TYR A 1221 25.13 1.20 28.58
N VAL A 1222 25.85 0.59 27.64
CA VAL A 1222 25.36 -0.55 26.85
C VAL A 1222 26.39 -1.67 26.96
N ASN A 1223 25.96 -2.87 27.33
CA ASN A 1223 26.81 -4.03 27.58
C ASN A 1223 27.98 -3.71 28.54
N ALA A 1224 27.66 -2.99 29.63
CA ALA A 1224 28.59 -2.46 30.64
C ALA A 1224 29.64 -1.43 30.16
N ILE A 1225 29.59 -0.99 28.90
CA ILE A 1225 30.47 0.06 28.35
C ILE A 1225 29.74 1.41 28.40
N LEU A 1226 30.34 2.45 28.97
CA LEU A 1226 29.81 3.82 28.94
C LEU A 1226 29.75 4.33 27.50
N GLN A 1227 28.58 4.81 27.07
CA GLN A 1227 28.31 5.30 25.71
C GLN A 1227 28.01 6.81 25.66
N SER A 1228 27.36 7.35 26.69
CA SER A 1228 26.96 8.76 26.72
C SER A 1228 26.81 9.28 28.16
N SER A 1229 26.97 10.59 28.35
CA SER A 1229 26.91 11.27 29.65
C SER A 1229 26.43 12.71 29.48
N LYS A 1230 25.61 13.22 30.43
CA LYS A 1230 25.04 14.58 30.39
C LYS A 1230 24.77 15.09 31.81
N THR A 1231 25.41 16.19 32.19
CA THR A 1231 25.14 16.90 33.45
C THR A 1231 23.80 17.62 33.38
N LEU A 1232 23.01 17.54 34.46
CA LEU A 1232 21.69 18.17 34.56
C LEU A 1232 21.81 19.47 35.37
N GLY A 1233 21.22 20.56 34.86
CA GLY A 1233 21.20 21.87 35.55
C GLY A 1233 20.14 21.97 36.66
N SER A 1234 19.29 20.95 36.78
CA SER A 1234 18.15 20.85 37.68
C SER A 1234 17.98 19.38 38.08
N LYS A 1235 17.36 19.12 39.23
CA LYS A 1235 17.06 17.76 39.67
C LYS A 1235 15.79 17.24 38.97
N PRO A 1236 15.81 16.08 38.28
CA PRO A 1236 14.60 15.34 37.93
C PRO A 1236 14.00 14.72 39.20
N VAL A 1237 12.68 14.86 39.36
CA VAL A 1237 11.92 14.44 40.54
C VAL A 1237 11.29 13.06 40.30
#